data_AF-A0A1W9SIJ0-F1
#
_entry.id   AF-A0A1W9SIJ0-F1
#
_cell.length_a   1.000
_cell.length_b   1.000
_cell.length_c   1.000
_cell.angle_alpha   90.00
_cell.angle_beta   90.00
_cell.angle_gamma   90.00
#
_symmetry.space_group_name_H-M   'P 1'
#
loop_
_entity.id
_entity.type
_entity.pdbx_description
1 polymer ?
#
loop_
_entity_poly.entity_id
_entity_poly.type
_entity_poly.pdbx_seq_one_letter_code
_entity_poly.pdbx_strand_id
1 'polypeptide(L)'
;MIGFRKFVCVVITLSQLIFIGILFPQDYLLVYNSEKIFKPDFQDLDKSIQLAEELVEKNEQLKAIKQYEKIVEEYPDHLSSWRRLAQLYTWNSMNEKAVACYEKIVRLNPVDSETMKTLAQQYIWADKQLKAIDLLENVLVLEQDNLEVHHQLAQLYSWNNMNDLAVKQYERIVKLDPTDTKTKKILAKNYFWSNRVKDGIRILENVLELEPDSVSIREELAQQYVWNNMNKKAIGQYEEILKLQPDNFEVQKKLAQQYMWNNRPADAAILYEQLLETEPQNDFFKKQLSNAFIWSGQGNKAEKILLKILNEQPYNKEILWSLAELQRWSGKWDLAKTNLNKLLKFEPNNKKARDMLIGIRREYGTFLEARYNRISDSNKLTREQIPVGVTCFCSRFWEYQFKAARNRIWDGRLDSSLVGYGGLMSSKFNFTTNTSMLVEIAATHYSSSWTPLAFRMQINQKFFNRLHTNVRYTRSESREGVRAITNKIMLGGVKGEFYWQLTKRLSLSGLYSDVSYSDDNNKKTATLASYFSMKLKNPRLVFFVYYSYEDFKKIYSSSLPYWTPDELATSAVGFNVEHEFSNFINASAGYSLVNQQSIYSHNFSGKLGIYFMKYNGVFIEFLKNGSDVYNAESVSVYYQHRF
;
A
#
# COMPACT_ATOMS: atom_id res chain seq x y z
N MET A 1 46.82 -3.41 11.27
CA MET A 1 46.46 -3.21 12.69
C MET A 1 45.56 -4.37 13.12
N ILE A 2 46.07 -5.19 14.04
CA ILE A 2 45.40 -5.76 15.24
C ILE A 2 43.98 -6.32 14.99
N GLY A 3 43.75 -7.64 14.90
CA GLY A 3 43.69 -8.61 16.03
C GLY A 3 42.21 -9.06 16.21
N PHE A 4 41.78 -10.24 16.65
CA PHE A 4 42.31 -11.36 17.44
C PHE A 4 41.13 -12.39 17.55
N ARG A 5 41.21 -13.73 17.38
CA ARG A 5 41.55 -14.79 18.37
C ARG A 5 41.32 -16.17 17.70
N LYS A 6 42.34 -17.05 17.58
CA LYS A 6 42.72 -18.27 18.40
C LYS A 6 41.75 -19.48 18.28
N PHE A 7 42.15 -20.63 17.67
CA PHE A 7 42.93 -21.82 18.17
C PHE A 7 42.22 -22.55 19.36
N VAL A 8 41.96 -23.88 19.45
CA VAL A 8 42.69 -25.14 19.12
C VAL A 8 41.72 -26.36 19.02
N CYS A 9 42.14 -27.40 18.28
CA CYS A 9 41.73 -28.82 18.11
C CYS A 9 40.92 -29.60 19.18
N VAL A 10 40.16 -30.63 18.77
CA VAL A 10 40.53 -32.08 18.78
C VAL A 10 39.45 -32.98 18.12
N VAL A 11 39.94 -33.84 17.20
CA VAL A 11 39.56 -35.18 16.69
C VAL A 11 38.33 -35.89 17.29
N ILE A 12 37.50 -36.52 16.43
CA ILE A 12 37.17 -37.99 16.39
C ILE A 12 36.00 -38.29 15.40
N THR A 13 36.40 -39.07 14.38
CA THR A 13 35.70 -40.10 13.58
C THR A 13 34.46 -39.76 12.75
N LEU A 14 34.66 -39.68 11.44
CA LEU A 14 33.74 -40.17 10.42
C LEU A 14 34.59 -40.90 9.37
N SER A 15 34.73 -42.22 9.53
CA SER A 15 35.20 -43.12 8.50
C SER A 15 33.99 -43.88 7.94
N GLN A 16 34.09 -44.20 6.64
CA GLN A 16 33.19 -45.03 5.81
C GLN A 16 32.10 -44.24 5.04
N LEU A 17 31.86 -44.42 3.74
CA LEU A 17 32.34 -45.41 2.76
C LEU A 17 31.99 -44.90 1.35
N ILE A 18 32.97 -44.78 0.45
CA ILE A 18 32.79 -44.88 -1.01
C ILE A 18 33.97 -45.73 -1.50
N PHE A 19 33.73 -46.97 -1.92
CA PHE A 19 34.11 -47.46 -3.25
C PHE A 19 33.60 -48.87 -3.50
N ILE A 20 33.13 -49.05 -4.73
CA ILE A 20 32.69 -50.28 -5.39
C ILE A 20 33.93 -51.07 -5.85
N GLY A 21 33.90 -52.40 -5.76
CA GLY A 21 34.90 -53.24 -6.42
C GLY A 21 34.85 -54.72 -6.05
N ILE A 22 34.03 -55.48 -6.78
CA ILE A 22 34.25 -56.85 -7.30
C ILE A 22 35.15 -57.79 -6.48
N LEU A 23 34.59 -58.91 -6.00
CA LEU A 23 35.11 -60.29 -6.18
C LEU A 23 34.22 -61.30 -5.41
N PHE A 24 33.68 -62.28 -6.12
CA PHE A 24 33.28 -63.60 -5.60
C PHE A 24 34.48 -64.26 -4.86
N PRO A 25 34.34 -65.22 -3.92
CA PRO A 25 33.38 -66.35 -3.98
C PRO A 25 32.86 -66.91 -2.63
N GLN A 26 32.04 -67.97 -2.75
CA GLN A 26 31.86 -69.08 -1.79
C GLN A 26 31.36 -68.74 -0.37
N ASP A 27 30.06 -68.95 -0.15
CA ASP A 27 29.56 -69.95 0.81
C ASP A 27 28.06 -69.72 1.04
N TYR A 28 27.21 -70.55 0.44
CA TYR A 28 26.00 -71.09 1.06
C TYR A 28 25.53 -72.26 0.20
N LEU A 29 26.27 -73.35 0.34
CA LEU A 29 25.85 -74.68 -0.07
C LEU A 29 25.19 -75.32 1.14
N LEU A 30 23.86 -75.16 1.25
CA LEU A 30 23.03 -76.03 2.09
C LEU A 30 21.82 -76.47 1.25
N VAL A 31 22.05 -77.58 0.56
CA VAL A 31 21.11 -78.70 0.39
C VAL A 31 19.69 -78.32 -0.05
N TYR A 32 19.46 -78.30 -1.36
CA TYR A 32 18.26 -78.91 -1.91
C TYR A 32 18.68 -80.20 -2.58
N ASN A 33 18.60 -81.30 -1.82
CA ASN A 33 18.71 -82.63 -2.39
C ASN A 33 17.51 -83.46 -1.95
N SER A 34 16.93 -84.11 -2.96
CA SER A 34 16.13 -85.34 -2.91
C SER A 34 14.84 -85.33 -2.08
N GLU A 35 13.74 -85.43 -2.81
CA GLU A 35 12.71 -86.46 -2.59
C GLU A 35 12.31 -86.71 -1.14
N LYS A 36 11.41 -85.87 -0.65
CA LYS A 36 10.30 -86.36 0.18
C LYS A 36 9.01 -85.89 -0.44
N ILE A 37 8.42 -86.77 -1.24
CA ILE A 37 6.98 -86.76 -1.48
C ILE A 37 6.33 -86.97 -0.11
N PHE A 38 6.08 -85.86 0.59
CA PHE A 38 5.03 -85.82 1.59
C PHE A 38 3.76 -85.51 0.79
N LYS A 39 3.07 -86.57 0.33
CA LYS A 39 1.65 -86.45 0.04
C LYS A 39 0.98 -86.47 1.42
N PRO A 40 0.58 -85.33 2.00
CA PRO A 40 -0.44 -85.41 3.04
C PRO A 40 -1.65 -86.11 2.42
N ASP A 41 -2.39 -86.88 3.22
CA ASP A 41 -3.66 -87.44 2.78
C ASP A 41 -4.62 -86.30 2.41
N PHE A 42 -4.66 -85.92 1.14
CA PHE A 42 -5.57 -84.89 0.63
C PHE A 42 -7.04 -85.32 0.79
N GLN A 43 -7.32 -86.61 1.01
CA GLN A 43 -8.67 -87.07 1.34
C GLN A 43 -9.20 -86.48 2.64
N ASP A 44 -8.35 -86.24 3.64
CA ASP A 44 -8.79 -85.64 4.92
C ASP A 44 -8.84 -84.10 4.84
N LEU A 45 -7.96 -83.48 4.05
CA LEU A 45 -8.05 -82.05 3.72
C LEU A 45 -9.31 -81.73 2.90
N ASP A 46 -9.60 -82.49 1.84
CA ASP A 46 -10.77 -82.27 0.98
C ASP A 46 -12.07 -82.49 1.75
N LYS A 47 -12.15 -83.53 2.59
CA LYS A 47 -13.30 -83.75 3.49
C LYS A 47 -13.46 -82.64 4.52
N SER A 48 -12.37 -82.16 5.11
CA SER A 48 -12.43 -81.08 6.10
C SER A 48 -12.82 -79.73 5.47
N ILE A 49 -12.36 -79.45 4.25
CA ILE A 49 -12.81 -78.30 3.44
C ILE A 49 -14.29 -78.45 3.08
N GLN A 50 -14.73 -79.62 2.62
CA GLN A 50 -16.14 -79.85 2.27
C GLN A 50 -17.08 -79.64 3.48
N LEU A 51 -16.68 -80.14 4.66
CA LEU A 51 -17.39 -79.88 5.91
C LEU A 51 -17.43 -78.38 6.26
N ALA A 52 -16.31 -77.68 6.08
CA ALA A 52 -16.22 -76.25 6.35
C ALA A 52 -17.11 -75.44 5.38
N GLU A 53 -17.15 -75.80 4.10
CA GLU A 53 -18.03 -75.19 3.09
C GLU A 53 -19.51 -75.45 3.35
N GLU A 54 -19.89 -76.68 3.76
CA GLU A 54 -21.27 -76.99 4.13
C GLU A 54 -21.75 -76.13 5.33
N LEU A 55 -20.84 -75.82 6.26
CA LEU A 55 -21.13 -74.88 7.36
C LEU A 55 -21.30 -73.43 6.88
N VAL A 56 -20.56 -73.02 5.83
CA VAL A 56 -20.76 -71.71 5.18
C VAL A 56 -22.12 -71.65 4.50
N GLU A 57 -22.52 -72.70 3.77
CA GLU A 57 -23.82 -72.80 3.09
C GLU A 57 -25.00 -72.78 4.07
N LYS A 58 -24.84 -73.41 5.24
CA LYS A 58 -25.81 -73.38 6.35
C LYS A 58 -25.84 -72.05 7.12
N ASN A 59 -25.05 -71.06 6.70
CA ASN A 59 -24.89 -69.76 7.33
C ASN A 59 -24.36 -69.83 8.78
N GLU A 60 -23.68 -70.92 9.15
CA GLU A 60 -23.06 -71.12 10.45
C GLU A 60 -21.62 -70.57 10.47
N GLN A 61 -21.46 -69.29 10.12
CA GLN A 61 -20.17 -68.68 9.77
C GLN A 61 -19.10 -68.79 10.87
N LEU A 62 -19.47 -68.65 12.15
CA LEU A 62 -18.52 -68.79 13.27
C LEU A 62 -18.00 -70.23 13.45
N LYS A 63 -18.80 -71.24 13.11
CA LYS A 63 -18.35 -72.64 13.14
C LYS A 63 -17.47 -72.96 11.93
N ALA A 64 -17.82 -72.43 10.76
CA ALA A 64 -17.00 -72.50 9.57
C ALA A 64 -15.61 -71.88 9.81
N ILE A 65 -15.53 -70.70 10.45
CA ILE A 65 -14.26 -70.06 10.84
C ILE A 65 -13.41 -71.00 11.70
N LYS A 66 -13.97 -71.61 12.75
CA LYS A 66 -13.21 -72.55 13.61
C LYS A 66 -12.69 -73.75 12.84
N GLN A 67 -13.47 -74.27 11.90
CA GLN A 67 -13.06 -75.39 11.06
C GLN A 67 -11.92 -74.98 10.12
N TYR A 68 -12.00 -73.81 9.51
CA TYR A 68 -10.91 -73.27 8.68
C TYR A 68 -9.67 -72.87 9.50
N GLU A 69 -9.80 -72.37 10.74
CA GLU A 69 -8.68 -72.15 11.67
C GLU A 69 -7.90 -73.46 11.89
N LYS A 70 -8.60 -74.58 12.13
CA LYS A 70 -7.98 -75.90 12.28
C LYS A 70 -7.29 -76.36 10.99
N ILE A 71 -7.93 -76.16 9.83
CA ILE A 71 -7.36 -76.55 8.52
C ILE A 71 -6.05 -75.79 8.25
N VAL A 72 -5.98 -74.48 8.53
CA VAL A 72 -4.75 -73.71 8.28
C VAL A 72 -3.64 -73.97 9.29
N GLU A 73 -3.96 -74.49 10.48
CA GLU A 73 -2.98 -74.99 11.46
C GLU A 73 -2.35 -76.31 11.01
N GLU A 74 -3.17 -77.24 10.48
CA GLU A 74 -2.72 -78.55 10.00
C GLU A 74 -2.02 -78.46 8.62
N TYR A 75 -2.46 -77.52 7.76
CA TYR A 75 -1.98 -77.34 6.40
C TYR A 75 -1.57 -75.88 6.14
N PRO A 76 -0.45 -75.42 6.73
CA PRO A 76 -0.05 -74.01 6.71
C PRO A 76 0.32 -73.46 5.33
N ASP A 77 0.62 -74.32 4.34
CA ASP A 77 0.98 -73.91 2.99
C ASP A 77 -0.21 -73.90 2.00
N HIS A 78 -1.41 -74.29 2.44
CA HIS A 78 -2.59 -74.39 1.57
C HIS A 78 -3.28 -73.03 1.36
N LEU A 79 -2.87 -72.32 0.32
CA LEU A 79 -3.30 -70.95 -0.01
C LEU A 79 -4.82 -70.75 -0.12
N SER A 80 -5.56 -71.70 -0.70
CA SER A 80 -7.02 -71.57 -0.88
C SER A 80 -7.76 -71.64 0.45
N SER A 81 -7.31 -72.46 1.42
CA SER A 81 -7.86 -72.47 2.78
C SER A 81 -7.61 -71.15 3.50
N TRP A 82 -6.40 -70.59 3.37
CA TRP A 82 -6.11 -69.25 3.91
C TRP A 82 -6.99 -68.17 3.29
N ARG A 83 -7.20 -68.17 1.95
CA ARG A 83 -8.09 -67.23 1.26
C ARG A 83 -9.52 -67.34 1.76
N ARG A 84 -10.04 -68.56 1.91
CA ARG A 84 -11.41 -68.80 2.38
C ARG A 84 -11.60 -68.36 3.84
N LEU A 85 -10.64 -68.65 4.71
CA LEU A 85 -10.62 -68.17 6.08
C LEU A 85 -10.59 -66.64 6.15
N ALA A 86 -9.76 -66.00 5.31
CA ALA A 86 -9.66 -64.55 5.23
C ALA A 86 -10.98 -63.90 4.79
N GLN A 87 -11.66 -64.47 3.78
CA GLN A 87 -13.00 -64.03 3.34
C GLN A 87 -14.04 -64.13 4.46
N LEU A 88 -14.06 -65.24 5.19
CA LEU A 88 -14.99 -65.44 6.31
C LEU A 88 -14.73 -64.41 7.43
N TYR A 89 -13.47 -64.12 7.74
CA TYR A 89 -13.13 -63.06 8.67
C TYR A 89 -13.56 -61.67 8.18
N THR A 90 -13.39 -61.38 6.90
CA THR A 90 -13.86 -60.13 6.28
C THR A 90 -15.38 -60.00 6.36
N TRP A 91 -16.15 -61.05 6.02
CA TRP A 91 -17.62 -61.02 6.09
C TRP A 91 -18.16 -60.87 7.52
N ASN A 92 -17.40 -61.31 8.52
CA ASN A 92 -17.73 -61.16 9.94
C ASN A 92 -17.12 -59.90 10.58
N SER A 93 -16.60 -58.95 9.77
CA SER A 93 -15.99 -57.70 10.24
C SER A 93 -14.81 -57.91 11.22
N MET A 94 -14.16 -59.07 11.20
CA MET A 94 -13.00 -59.40 12.02
C MET A 94 -11.72 -58.94 11.32
N ASN A 95 -11.60 -57.63 11.07
CA ASN A 95 -10.61 -57.03 10.18
C ASN A 95 -9.16 -57.37 10.56
N GLU A 96 -8.82 -57.42 11.85
CA GLU A 96 -7.46 -57.75 12.28
C GLU A 96 -7.07 -59.21 12.00
N LYS A 97 -8.02 -60.14 12.17
CA LYS A 97 -7.81 -61.56 11.85
C LYS A 97 -7.75 -61.79 10.34
N ALA A 98 -8.57 -61.07 9.58
CA ALA A 98 -8.52 -61.07 8.12
C ALA A 98 -7.14 -60.60 7.63
N VAL A 99 -6.63 -59.48 8.17
CA VAL A 99 -5.29 -58.97 7.85
C VAL A 99 -4.20 -60.03 8.10
N ALA A 100 -4.22 -60.73 9.24
CA ALA A 100 -3.22 -61.76 9.53
C ALA A 100 -3.25 -62.92 8.50
N CYS A 101 -4.44 -63.33 8.05
CA CYS A 101 -4.60 -64.34 7.01
C CYS A 101 -4.09 -63.84 5.65
N TYR A 102 -4.45 -62.62 5.25
CA TYR A 102 -3.99 -62.04 3.99
C TYR A 102 -2.47 -61.75 3.98
N GLU A 103 -1.87 -61.35 5.11
CA GLU A 103 -0.41 -61.22 5.24
C GLU A 103 0.31 -62.56 4.99
N LYS A 104 -0.26 -63.67 5.44
CA LYS A 104 0.27 -65.03 5.16
C LYS A 104 0.17 -65.37 3.69
N ILE A 105 -0.95 -65.07 3.04
CA ILE A 105 -1.16 -65.31 1.60
C ILE A 105 -0.15 -64.51 0.77
N VAL A 106 0.05 -63.23 1.08
CA VAL A 106 1.02 -62.36 0.38
C VAL A 106 2.47 -62.83 0.61
N ARG A 107 2.82 -63.34 1.80
CA ARG A 107 4.16 -63.92 2.05
C ARG A 107 4.43 -65.17 1.22
N LEU A 108 3.41 -66.02 1.07
CA LEU A 108 3.50 -67.26 0.29
C LEU A 108 3.47 -66.99 -1.22
N ASN A 109 2.84 -65.90 -1.66
CA ASN A 109 2.82 -65.47 -3.06
C ASN A 109 3.04 -63.95 -3.21
N PRO A 110 4.31 -63.49 -3.23
CA PRO A 110 4.65 -62.06 -3.18
C PRO A 110 4.42 -61.29 -4.49
N VAL A 111 3.97 -61.95 -5.57
CA VAL A 111 3.75 -61.33 -6.89
C VAL A 111 2.24 -61.21 -7.23
N ASP A 112 1.36 -61.69 -6.35
CA ASP A 112 -0.10 -61.64 -6.54
C ASP A 112 -0.66 -60.24 -6.20
N SER A 113 -0.65 -59.35 -7.19
CA SER A 113 -1.13 -57.96 -7.09
C SER A 113 -2.59 -57.85 -6.64
N GLU A 114 -3.45 -58.79 -7.02
CA GLU A 114 -4.87 -58.80 -6.63
C GLU A 114 -5.05 -59.08 -5.14
N THR A 115 -4.30 -60.06 -4.61
CA THR A 115 -4.26 -60.33 -3.17
C THR A 115 -3.65 -59.15 -2.40
N MET A 116 -2.62 -58.50 -2.96
CA MET A 116 -2.03 -57.30 -2.34
C MET A 116 -3.02 -56.13 -2.26
N LYS A 117 -3.80 -55.85 -3.31
CA LYS A 117 -4.88 -54.85 -3.27
C LYS A 117 -5.95 -55.20 -2.23
N THR A 118 -6.34 -56.47 -2.16
CA THR A 118 -7.32 -56.96 -1.17
C THR A 118 -6.81 -56.78 0.26
N LEU A 119 -5.53 -57.10 0.52
CA LEU A 119 -4.88 -56.88 1.82
C LEU A 119 -4.78 -55.39 2.15
N ALA A 120 -4.47 -54.52 1.18
CA ALA A 120 -4.45 -53.08 1.38
C ALA A 120 -5.84 -52.57 1.80
N GLN A 121 -6.91 -53.04 1.15
CA GLN A 121 -8.27 -52.70 1.55
C GLN A 121 -8.60 -53.18 2.98
N GLN A 122 -8.13 -54.38 3.37
CA GLN A 122 -8.28 -54.85 4.76
C GLN A 122 -7.50 -53.97 5.74
N TYR A 123 -6.29 -53.52 5.38
CA TYR A 123 -5.54 -52.57 6.20
C TYR A 123 -6.29 -51.25 6.38
N ILE A 124 -6.98 -50.74 5.35
CA ILE A 124 -7.82 -49.54 5.46
C ILE A 124 -8.97 -49.78 6.46
N TRP A 125 -9.68 -50.90 6.35
CA TRP A 125 -10.77 -51.24 7.28
C TRP A 125 -10.30 -51.53 8.72
N ALA A 126 -9.04 -51.90 8.89
CA ALA A 126 -8.39 -52.08 10.19
C ALA A 126 -7.68 -50.80 10.70
N ASP A 127 -7.89 -49.64 10.05
CA ASP A 127 -7.26 -48.34 10.36
C ASP A 127 -5.71 -48.35 10.32
N LYS A 128 -5.13 -49.27 9.55
CA LYS A 128 -3.68 -49.44 9.34
C LYS A 128 -3.26 -48.77 8.01
N GLN A 129 -3.62 -47.50 7.84
CA GLN A 129 -3.52 -46.78 6.56
C GLN A 129 -2.09 -46.71 5.99
N LEU A 130 -1.06 -46.52 6.81
CA LEU A 130 0.34 -46.49 6.34
C LEU A 130 0.79 -47.82 5.73
N LYS A 131 0.36 -48.96 6.32
CA LYS A 131 0.66 -50.29 5.75
C LYS A 131 -0.08 -50.52 4.43
N ALA A 132 -1.29 -49.97 4.28
CA ALA A 132 -2.02 -50.00 3.02
C ALA A 132 -1.26 -49.23 1.93
N ILE A 133 -0.69 -48.06 2.27
CA ILE A 133 0.13 -47.26 1.35
C ILE A 133 1.34 -48.06 0.87
N ASP A 134 2.16 -48.59 1.79
CA ASP A 134 3.36 -49.37 1.44
C ASP A 134 3.03 -50.54 0.50
N LEU A 135 1.90 -51.21 0.75
CA LEU A 135 1.47 -52.35 -0.05
C LEU A 135 0.98 -51.93 -1.44
N LEU A 136 0.21 -50.85 -1.55
CA LEU A 136 -0.26 -50.32 -2.83
C LEU A 136 0.89 -49.72 -3.66
N GLU A 137 1.91 -49.12 -3.03
CA GLU A 137 3.13 -48.70 -3.72
C GLU A 137 3.85 -49.90 -4.37
N ASN A 138 3.91 -51.05 -3.69
CA ASN A 138 4.46 -52.27 -4.27
C ASN A 138 3.60 -52.80 -5.43
N VAL A 139 2.27 -52.65 -5.37
CA VAL A 139 1.39 -52.99 -6.50
C VAL A 139 1.74 -52.15 -7.73
N LEU A 140 2.02 -50.85 -7.57
CA LEU A 140 2.42 -49.98 -8.69
C LEU A 140 3.80 -50.33 -9.28
N VAL A 141 4.66 -51.06 -8.57
CA VAL A 141 5.90 -51.60 -9.17
C VAL A 141 5.59 -52.67 -10.21
N LEU A 142 4.55 -53.49 -9.96
CA LEU A 142 4.09 -54.55 -10.86
C LEU A 142 3.15 -54.01 -11.96
N GLU A 143 2.25 -53.09 -11.59
CA GLU A 143 1.18 -52.56 -12.43
C GLU A 143 1.25 -51.01 -12.48
N GLN A 144 2.19 -50.49 -13.25
CA GLN A 144 2.53 -49.06 -13.28
C GLN A 144 1.40 -48.10 -13.66
N ASP A 145 0.37 -48.59 -14.36
CA ASP A 145 -0.76 -47.79 -14.85
C ASP A 145 -2.11 -48.25 -14.30
N ASN A 146 -2.12 -48.93 -13.15
CA ASN A 146 -3.37 -49.32 -12.50
C ASN A 146 -4.08 -48.09 -11.90
N LEU A 147 -5.11 -47.61 -12.61
CA LEU A 147 -5.90 -46.43 -12.25
C LEU A 147 -6.57 -46.56 -10.87
N GLU A 148 -7.06 -47.75 -10.52
CA GLU A 148 -7.72 -48.02 -9.25
C GLU A 148 -6.74 -47.81 -8.08
N VAL A 149 -5.54 -48.36 -8.21
CA VAL A 149 -4.47 -48.24 -7.20
C VAL A 149 -4.00 -46.79 -7.08
N HIS A 150 -3.86 -46.08 -8.19
CA HIS A 150 -3.56 -44.65 -8.15
C HIS A 150 -4.65 -43.86 -7.41
N HIS A 151 -5.94 -44.15 -7.62
CA HIS A 151 -7.03 -43.51 -6.89
C HIS A 151 -6.97 -43.79 -5.38
N GLN A 152 -6.78 -45.05 -5.00
CA GLN A 152 -6.69 -45.45 -3.59
C GLN A 152 -5.51 -44.78 -2.89
N LEU A 153 -4.32 -44.80 -3.51
CA LEU A 153 -3.14 -44.11 -2.98
C LEU A 153 -3.34 -42.60 -2.89
N ALA A 154 -3.91 -41.97 -3.92
CA ALA A 154 -4.17 -40.53 -3.91
C ALA A 154 -5.12 -40.11 -2.77
N GLN A 155 -6.16 -40.91 -2.50
CA GLN A 155 -7.07 -40.70 -1.38
C GLN A 155 -6.38 -40.90 -0.03
N LEU A 156 -5.63 -41.99 0.14
CA LEU A 156 -4.92 -42.29 1.37
C LEU A 156 -3.86 -41.23 1.69
N TYR A 157 -3.07 -40.81 0.71
CA TYR A 157 -2.12 -39.70 0.90
C TYR A 157 -2.85 -38.41 1.29
N SER A 158 -3.98 -38.10 0.66
CA SER A 158 -4.76 -36.89 0.97
C SER A 158 -5.33 -36.93 2.40
N TRP A 159 -5.90 -38.06 2.85
CA TRP A 159 -6.38 -38.25 4.22
C TRP A 159 -5.28 -38.18 5.27
N ASN A 160 -4.05 -38.58 4.91
CA ASN A 160 -2.88 -38.50 5.77
C ASN A 160 -2.12 -37.17 5.66
N ASN A 161 -2.71 -36.13 5.03
CA ASN A 161 -2.09 -34.81 4.78
C ASN A 161 -0.76 -34.86 4.00
N MET A 162 -0.48 -35.96 3.30
CA MET A 162 0.69 -36.13 2.43
C MET A 162 0.40 -35.53 1.05
N ASN A 163 0.06 -34.24 1.01
CA ASN A 163 -0.52 -33.57 -0.16
C ASN A 163 0.39 -33.62 -1.41
N ASP A 164 1.71 -33.54 -1.25
CA ASP A 164 2.64 -33.63 -2.38
C ASP A 164 2.66 -35.03 -3.04
N LEU A 165 2.51 -36.09 -2.24
CA LEU A 165 2.40 -37.45 -2.75
C LEU A 165 1.03 -37.68 -3.39
N ALA A 166 -0.04 -37.17 -2.77
CA ALA A 166 -1.39 -37.18 -3.34
C ALA A 166 -1.42 -36.50 -4.72
N VAL A 167 -0.78 -35.33 -4.84
CA VAL A 167 -0.66 -34.59 -6.12
C VAL A 167 -0.03 -35.47 -7.20
N LYS A 168 1.08 -36.17 -6.92
CA LYS A 168 1.73 -37.04 -7.92
C LYS A 168 0.79 -38.12 -8.44
N GLN A 169 0.02 -38.75 -7.55
CA GLN A 169 -0.93 -39.79 -7.93
C GLN A 169 -2.11 -39.21 -8.72
N TYR A 170 -2.68 -38.08 -8.28
CA TYR A 170 -3.74 -37.39 -9.01
C TYR A 170 -3.28 -36.86 -10.38
N GLU A 171 -2.04 -36.39 -10.52
CA GLU A 171 -1.45 -36.02 -11.82
C GLU A 171 -1.38 -37.23 -12.77
N ARG A 172 -1.06 -38.44 -12.26
CA ARG A 172 -1.06 -39.66 -13.08
C ARG A 172 -2.47 -40.04 -13.53
N ILE A 173 -3.46 -39.96 -12.63
CA ILE A 173 -4.86 -40.23 -12.95
C ILE A 173 -5.35 -39.27 -14.04
N VAL A 174 -5.11 -37.96 -13.89
CA VAL A 174 -5.53 -36.95 -14.89
C VAL A 174 -4.79 -37.12 -16.23
N LYS A 175 -3.58 -37.70 -16.24
CA LYS A 175 -2.87 -38.02 -17.47
C LYS A 175 -3.48 -39.23 -18.19
N LEU A 176 -3.96 -40.22 -17.44
CA LEU A 176 -4.62 -41.43 -17.97
C LEU A 176 -6.06 -41.14 -18.42
N ASP A 177 -6.79 -40.31 -17.67
CA ASP A 177 -8.10 -39.78 -18.04
C ASP A 177 -8.12 -38.25 -18.00
N PRO A 178 -7.82 -37.58 -19.13
CA PRO A 178 -7.86 -36.13 -19.22
C PRO A 178 -9.25 -35.52 -19.14
N THR A 179 -10.33 -36.31 -19.23
CA THR A 179 -11.70 -35.80 -19.23
C THR A 179 -12.38 -35.84 -17.87
N ASP A 180 -11.80 -36.55 -16.89
CA ASP A 180 -12.32 -36.60 -15.52
C ASP A 180 -12.19 -35.26 -14.79
N THR A 181 -13.24 -34.44 -14.88
CA THR A 181 -13.32 -33.15 -14.19
C THR A 181 -13.41 -33.30 -12.67
N LYS A 182 -13.94 -34.41 -12.16
CA LYS A 182 -14.06 -34.66 -10.72
C LYS A 182 -12.67 -34.84 -10.11
N THR A 183 -11.82 -35.66 -10.72
CA THR A 183 -10.44 -35.83 -10.27
C THR A 183 -9.62 -34.57 -10.45
N LYS A 184 -9.79 -33.83 -11.55
CA LYS A 184 -9.15 -32.52 -11.73
C LYS A 184 -9.50 -31.53 -10.61
N LYS A 185 -10.76 -31.46 -10.17
CA LYS A 185 -11.19 -30.62 -9.03
C LYS A 185 -10.47 -31.03 -7.73
N ILE A 186 -10.33 -32.33 -7.48
CA ILE A 186 -9.60 -32.85 -6.31
C ILE A 186 -8.10 -32.55 -6.40
N LEU A 187 -7.51 -32.70 -7.59
CA LEU A 187 -6.10 -32.35 -7.85
C LEU A 187 -5.85 -30.86 -7.56
N ALA A 188 -6.73 -29.96 -8.03
CA ALA A 188 -6.63 -28.54 -7.75
C ALA A 188 -6.64 -28.23 -6.23
N LYS A 189 -7.53 -28.88 -5.47
CA LYS A 189 -7.56 -28.74 -4.00
C LYS A 189 -6.28 -29.22 -3.33
N ASN A 190 -5.75 -30.36 -3.77
CA ASN A 190 -4.48 -30.86 -3.24
C ASN A 190 -3.29 -29.95 -3.61
N TYR A 191 -3.30 -29.32 -4.79
CA TYR A 191 -2.34 -28.25 -5.12
C TYR A 191 -2.47 -27.04 -4.19
N PHE A 192 -3.68 -26.64 -3.80
CA PHE A 192 -3.85 -25.54 -2.84
C PHE A 192 -3.33 -25.93 -1.45
N TRP A 193 -3.60 -27.15 -0.98
CA TRP A 193 -3.08 -27.63 0.30
C TRP A 193 -1.57 -27.84 0.33
N SER A 194 -0.93 -28.14 -0.81
CA SER A 194 0.53 -28.17 -0.96
C SER A 194 1.15 -26.80 -1.28
N ASN A 195 0.39 -25.71 -1.16
CA ASN A 195 0.83 -24.34 -1.45
C ASN A 195 1.32 -24.12 -2.90
N ARG A 196 0.95 -25.01 -3.83
CA ARG A 196 1.19 -24.92 -5.29
C ARG A 196 0.03 -24.22 -5.99
N VAL A 197 -0.28 -23.00 -5.54
CA VAL A 197 -1.52 -22.30 -5.90
C VAL A 197 -1.68 -22.04 -7.41
N LYS A 198 -0.57 -21.72 -8.10
CA LYS A 198 -0.60 -21.48 -9.56
C LYS A 198 -1.01 -22.73 -10.35
N ASP A 199 -0.56 -23.90 -9.91
CA ASP A 199 -0.91 -25.16 -10.56
C ASP A 199 -2.38 -25.50 -10.34
N GLY A 200 -2.88 -25.30 -9.11
CA GLY A 200 -4.30 -25.49 -8.79
C GLY A 200 -5.22 -24.58 -9.60
N ILE A 201 -4.86 -23.29 -9.76
CA ILE A 201 -5.62 -22.36 -10.61
C ILE A 201 -5.63 -22.85 -12.07
N ARG A 202 -4.50 -23.28 -12.62
CA ARG A 202 -4.43 -23.79 -13.99
C ARG A 202 -5.31 -25.02 -14.20
N ILE A 203 -5.36 -25.93 -13.22
CA ILE A 203 -6.26 -27.08 -13.31
C ILE A 203 -7.73 -26.66 -13.29
N LEU A 204 -8.11 -25.71 -12.43
CA LEU A 204 -9.48 -25.19 -12.43
C LEU A 204 -9.83 -24.43 -13.72
N GLU A 205 -8.90 -23.68 -14.31
CA GLU A 205 -9.06 -23.05 -15.63
C GLU A 205 -9.34 -24.14 -16.70
N ASN A 206 -8.58 -25.25 -16.69
CA ASN A 206 -8.82 -26.39 -17.59
C ASN A 206 -10.17 -27.09 -17.34
N VAL A 207 -10.64 -27.15 -16.09
CA VAL A 207 -11.96 -27.70 -15.77
C VAL A 207 -13.06 -26.78 -16.31
N LEU A 208 -12.88 -25.47 -16.23
CA LEU A 208 -13.82 -24.49 -16.76
C LEU A 208 -13.90 -24.55 -18.29
N GLU A 209 -12.82 -24.89 -19.00
CA GLU A 209 -12.87 -25.12 -20.45
C GLU A 209 -13.76 -26.32 -20.82
N LEU A 210 -13.81 -27.35 -19.96
CA LEU A 210 -14.66 -28.53 -20.16
C LEU A 210 -16.10 -28.29 -19.69
N GLU A 211 -16.28 -27.47 -18.66
CA GLU A 211 -17.59 -27.12 -18.06
C GLU A 211 -17.80 -25.59 -18.05
N PRO A 212 -18.00 -24.93 -19.22
CA PRO A 212 -17.99 -23.47 -19.32
C PRO A 212 -19.10 -22.78 -18.51
N ASP A 213 -20.23 -23.43 -18.29
CA ASP A 213 -21.37 -22.85 -17.56
C ASP A 213 -21.36 -23.21 -16.06
N SER A 214 -20.28 -23.82 -15.56
CA SER A 214 -20.16 -24.28 -14.18
C SER A 214 -19.95 -23.12 -13.21
N VAL A 215 -21.06 -22.60 -12.65
CA VAL A 215 -21.04 -21.52 -11.64
C VAL A 215 -20.15 -21.86 -10.45
N SER A 216 -20.20 -23.10 -9.96
CA SER A 216 -19.39 -23.55 -8.82
C SER A 216 -17.87 -23.42 -9.09
N ILE A 217 -17.42 -23.74 -10.31
CA ILE A 217 -16.01 -23.64 -10.68
C ILE A 217 -15.60 -22.19 -10.89
N ARG A 218 -16.47 -21.37 -11.48
CA ARG A 218 -16.24 -19.93 -11.60
C ARG A 218 -16.12 -19.27 -10.22
N GLU A 219 -16.94 -19.65 -9.25
CA GLU A 219 -16.85 -19.13 -7.88
C GLU A 219 -15.56 -19.56 -7.18
N GLU A 220 -15.15 -20.82 -7.32
CA GLU A 220 -13.90 -21.32 -6.76
C GLU A 220 -12.70 -20.58 -7.38
N LEU A 221 -12.66 -20.43 -8.71
CA LEU A 221 -11.65 -19.62 -9.41
C LEU A 221 -11.65 -18.17 -8.94
N ALA A 222 -12.82 -17.53 -8.85
CA ALA A 222 -12.94 -16.15 -8.39
C ALA A 222 -12.37 -15.98 -6.98
N GLN A 223 -12.70 -16.89 -6.07
CA GLN A 223 -12.19 -16.89 -4.70
C GLN A 223 -10.66 -17.08 -4.65
N GLN A 224 -10.13 -18.02 -5.43
CA GLN A 224 -8.68 -18.23 -5.53
C GLN A 224 -7.97 -17.01 -6.11
N TYR A 225 -8.54 -16.37 -7.13
CA TYR A 225 -8.00 -15.12 -7.66
C TYR A 225 -8.00 -14.00 -6.63
N VAL A 226 -9.05 -13.85 -5.81
CA VAL A 226 -9.08 -12.87 -4.71
C VAL A 226 -7.98 -13.13 -3.70
N TRP A 227 -7.84 -14.37 -3.21
CA TRP A 227 -6.80 -14.73 -2.23
C TRP A 227 -5.37 -14.52 -2.74
N ASN A 228 -5.18 -14.54 -4.07
CA ASN A 228 -3.88 -14.36 -4.72
C ASN A 228 -3.69 -12.95 -5.32
N ASN A 229 -4.50 -11.97 -4.91
CA ASN A 229 -4.46 -10.58 -5.40
C ASN A 229 -4.62 -10.43 -6.94
N MET A 230 -5.20 -11.42 -7.61
CA MET A 230 -5.51 -11.41 -9.05
C MET A 230 -6.91 -10.82 -9.31
N ASN A 231 -7.17 -9.65 -8.70
CA ASN A 231 -8.52 -9.10 -8.58
C ASN A 231 -9.26 -8.88 -9.90
N LYS A 232 -8.55 -8.51 -10.98
CA LYS A 232 -9.17 -8.34 -12.31
C LYS A 232 -9.74 -9.64 -12.86
N LYS A 233 -9.04 -10.76 -12.68
CA LYS A 233 -9.53 -12.09 -13.07
C LYS A 233 -10.71 -12.52 -12.21
N ALA A 234 -10.65 -12.24 -10.89
CA ALA A 234 -11.76 -12.51 -9.98
C ALA A 234 -13.05 -11.78 -10.39
N ILE A 235 -12.93 -10.47 -10.69
CA ILE A 235 -14.05 -9.65 -11.17
C ILE A 235 -14.66 -10.26 -12.44
N GLY A 236 -13.83 -10.63 -13.42
CA GLY A 236 -14.32 -11.25 -14.66
C GLY A 236 -15.11 -12.54 -14.40
N GLN A 237 -14.67 -13.41 -13.48
CA GLN A 237 -15.42 -14.63 -13.15
C GLN A 237 -16.75 -14.33 -12.45
N TYR A 238 -16.79 -13.38 -11.52
CA TYR A 238 -18.04 -12.96 -10.89
C TYR A 238 -19.01 -12.29 -11.88
N GLU A 239 -18.51 -11.47 -12.81
CA GLU A 239 -19.31 -10.86 -13.89
C GLU A 239 -19.94 -11.95 -14.79
N GLU A 240 -19.19 -13.00 -15.16
CA GLU A 240 -19.74 -14.14 -15.92
C GLU A 240 -20.79 -14.92 -15.12
N ILE A 241 -20.60 -15.12 -13.81
CA ILE A 241 -21.63 -15.77 -12.97
C ILE A 241 -22.92 -14.95 -12.97
N LEU A 242 -22.86 -13.62 -12.86
CA LEU A 242 -24.05 -12.77 -12.90
C LEU A 242 -24.71 -12.70 -14.28
N LYS A 243 -24.00 -13.02 -15.37
CA LYS A 243 -24.66 -13.21 -16.68
C LYS A 243 -25.52 -14.47 -16.70
N LEU A 244 -25.05 -15.55 -16.07
CA LEU A 244 -25.78 -16.82 -15.97
C LEU A 244 -26.89 -16.77 -14.92
N GLN A 245 -26.64 -16.09 -13.80
CA GLN A 245 -27.53 -15.97 -12.66
C GLN A 245 -27.59 -14.51 -12.19
N PRO A 246 -28.38 -13.65 -12.86
CA PRO A 246 -28.47 -12.23 -12.54
C PRO A 246 -28.84 -11.94 -11.09
N ASP A 247 -29.70 -12.80 -10.50
CA ASP A 247 -30.23 -12.63 -9.15
C ASP A 247 -29.41 -13.35 -8.06
N ASN A 248 -28.19 -13.81 -8.38
CA ASN A 248 -27.32 -14.46 -7.39
C ASN A 248 -26.80 -13.43 -6.37
N PHE A 249 -27.55 -13.29 -5.27
CA PHE A 249 -27.33 -12.33 -4.20
C PHE A 249 -25.93 -12.39 -3.58
N GLU A 250 -25.40 -13.59 -3.31
CA GLU A 250 -24.07 -13.75 -2.71
C GLU A 250 -22.96 -13.30 -3.67
N VAL A 251 -23.10 -13.56 -4.96
CA VAL A 251 -22.14 -13.12 -5.98
C VAL A 251 -22.22 -11.61 -6.19
N GLN A 252 -23.42 -11.02 -6.23
CA GLN A 252 -23.60 -9.57 -6.29
C GLN A 252 -22.86 -8.87 -5.13
N LYS A 253 -23.01 -9.39 -3.90
CA LYS A 253 -22.31 -8.88 -2.72
C LYS A 253 -20.79 -8.97 -2.85
N LYS A 254 -20.27 -10.15 -3.24
CA LYS A 254 -18.82 -10.36 -3.44
C LYS A 254 -18.28 -9.43 -4.54
N LEU A 255 -18.98 -9.29 -5.66
CA LEU A 255 -18.58 -8.45 -6.78
C LEU A 255 -18.61 -6.96 -6.42
N ALA A 256 -19.64 -6.48 -5.73
CA ALA A 256 -19.72 -5.09 -5.26
C ALA A 256 -18.51 -4.72 -4.37
N GLN A 257 -18.12 -5.64 -3.48
CA GLN A 257 -16.92 -5.48 -2.67
C GLN A 257 -15.63 -5.48 -3.50
N GLN A 258 -15.51 -6.38 -4.50
CA GLN A 258 -14.36 -6.37 -5.41
C GLN A 258 -14.26 -5.09 -6.23
N TYR A 259 -15.38 -4.54 -6.71
CA TYR A 259 -15.40 -3.27 -7.41
C TYR A 259 -14.91 -2.11 -6.54
N MET A 260 -15.30 -2.08 -5.26
CA MET A 260 -14.78 -1.10 -4.30
C MET A 260 -13.25 -1.20 -4.14
N TRP A 261 -12.72 -2.42 -3.98
CA TRP A 261 -11.27 -2.64 -3.82
C TRP A 261 -10.45 -2.37 -5.09
N ASN A 262 -11.08 -2.38 -6.27
CA ASN A 262 -10.42 -2.17 -7.56
C ASN A 262 -10.70 -0.79 -8.16
N ASN A 263 -11.07 0.19 -7.32
CA ASN A 263 -11.31 1.57 -7.72
C ASN A 263 -12.39 1.71 -8.82
N ARG A 264 -13.40 0.83 -8.79
CA ARG A 264 -14.63 0.89 -9.60
C ARG A 264 -15.86 1.20 -8.72
N PRO A 265 -15.88 2.31 -7.96
CA PRO A 265 -16.95 2.58 -7.00
C PRO A 265 -18.31 2.87 -7.65
N ALA A 266 -18.35 3.29 -8.92
CA ALA A 266 -19.61 3.51 -9.63
C ALA A 266 -20.35 2.19 -9.90
N ASP A 267 -19.62 1.15 -10.33
CA ASP A 267 -20.18 -0.18 -10.59
C ASP A 267 -20.62 -0.86 -9.28
N ALA A 268 -19.85 -0.66 -8.20
CA ALA A 268 -20.24 -1.12 -6.87
C ALA A 268 -21.56 -0.47 -6.39
N ALA A 269 -21.77 0.81 -6.67
CA ALA A 269 -22.99 1.51 -6.28
C ALA A 269 -24.24 0.87 -6.92
N ILE A 270 -24.16 0.52 -8.21
CA ILE A 270 -25.26 -0.15 -8.92
C ILE A 270 -25.63 -1.48 -8.24
N LEU A 271 -24.64 -2.32 -7.94
CA LEU A 271 -24.88 -3.59 -7.27
C LEU A 271 -25.43 -3.41 -5.84
N TYR A 272 -24.94 -2.42 -5.08
CA TYR A 272 -25.50 -2.13 -3.76
C TYR A 272 -26.92 -1.54 -3.81
N GLU A 273 -27.27 -0.80 -4.87
CA GLU A 273 -28.66 -0.37 -5.12
C GLU A 273 -29.57 -1.59 -5.35
N GLN A 274 -29.15 -2.55 -6.20
CA GLN A 274 -29.88 -3.80 -6.44
C GLN A 274 -30.05 -4.64 -5.16
N LEU A 275 -28.98 -4.81 -4.38
CA LEU A 275 -29.05 -5.53 -3.08
C LEU A 275 -30.02 -4.86 -2.09
N LEU A 276 -30.19 -3.54 -2.17
CA LEU A 276 -31.15 -2.79 -1.36
C LEU A 276 -32.60 -2.88 -1.88
N GLU A 277 -32.84 -3.28 -3.14
CA GLU A 277 -34.19 -3.59 -3.60
C GLU A 277 -34.73 -4.84 -2.90
N THR A 278 -33.86 -5.84 -2.69
CA THR A 278 -34.19 -7.07 -1.95
C THR A 278 -34.20 -6.88 -0.44
N GLU A 279 -33.26 -6.09 0.11
CA GLU A 279 -33.16 -5.82 1.55
C GLU A 279 -33.15 -4.30 1.88
N PRO A 280 -34.29 -3.59 1.76
CA PRO A 280 -34.33 -2.12 1.85
C PRO A 280 -33.89 -1.53 3.19
N GLN A 281 -33.97 -2.32 4.26
CA GLN A 281 -33.63 -1.91 5.62
C GLN A 281 -32.22 -2.33 6.05
N ASN A 282 -31.42 -2.93 5.16
CA ASN A 282 -30.08 -3.36 5.50
C ASN A 282 -29.11 -2.17 5.58
N ASP A 283 -28.83 -1.71 6.81
CA ASP A 283 -27.94 -0.57 7.06
C ASP A 283 -26.50 -0.82 6.63
N PHE A 284 -26.05 -2.08 6.60
CA PHE A 284 -24.74 -2.43 6.06
C PHE A 284 -24.68 -2.07 4.56
N PHE A 285 -25.67 -2.44 3.76
CA PHE A 285 -25.71 -2.08 2.33
C PHE A 285 -25.92 -0.58 2.11
N LYS A 286 -26.80 0.08 2.88
CA LYS A 286 -26.96 1.55 2.80
C LYS A 286 -25.61 2.26 3.03
N LYS A 287 -24.82 1.76 3.97
CA LYS A 287 -23.47 2.27 4.25
C LYS A 287 -22.48 1.96 3.14
N GLN A 288 -22.43 0.74 2.61
CA GLN A 288 -21.54 0.41 1.50
C GLN A 288 -21.88 1.21 0.23
N LEU A 289 -23.17 1.42 -0.05
CA LEU A 289 -23.65 2.31 -1.10
C LEU A 289 -23.19 3.76 -0.86
N SER A 290 -23.32 4.25 0.37
CA SER A 290 -22.82 5.59 0.75
C SER A 290 -21.32 5.71 0.48
N ASN A 291 -20.52 4.71 0.86
CA ASN A 291 -19.09 4.68 0.57
C ASN A 291 -18.82 4.68 -0.95
N ALA A 292 -19.54 3.86 -1.72
CA ALA A 292 -19.44 3.83 -3.17
C ALA A 292 -19.75 5.21 -3.80
N PHE A 293 -20.76 5.92 -3.28
CA PHE A 293 -21.03 7.30 -3.70
C PHE A 293 -19.94 8.29 -3.31
N ILE A 294 -19.33 8.17 -2.13
CA ILE A 294 -18.20 9.02 -1.72
C ILE A 294 -17.03 8.84 -2.70
N TRP A 295 -16.64 7.59 -2.97
CA TRP A 295 -15.49 7.27 -3.83
C TRP A 295 -15.75 7.55 -5.32
N SER A 296 -17.01 7.55 -5.76
CA SER A 296 -17.40 7.98 -7.12
C SER A 296 -17.62 9.49 -7.27
N GLY A 297 -17.38 10.29 -6.21
CA GLY A 297 -17.54 11.75 -6.22
C GLY A 297 -18.97 12.25 -6.06
N GLN A 298 -19.94 11.36 -5.86
CA GLN A 298 -21.35 11.65 -5.64
C GLN A 298 -21.67 11.92 -4.16
N GLY A 299 -20.86 12.77 -3.51
CA GLY A 299 -20.94 13.01 -2.06
C GLY A 299 -22.32 13.48 -1.56
N ASN A 300 -23.08 14.22 -2.38
CA ASN A 300 -24.44 14.65 -1.99
C ASN A 300 -25.42 13.48 -1.86
N LYS A 301 -25.30 12.43 -2.68
CA LYS A 301 -26.13 11.22 -2.55
C LYS A 301 -25.76 10.44 -1.30
N ALA A 302 -24.45 10.27 -1.05
CA ALA A 302 -23.94 9.64 0.16
C ALA A 302 -24.44 10.35 1.43
N GLU A 303 -24.36 11.69 1.46
CA GLU A 303 -24.79 12.48 2.62
C GLU A 303 -26.28 12.28 2.92
N LYS A 304 -27.14 12.23 1.88
CA LYS A 304 -28.58 11.97 2.06
C LYS A 304 -28.84 10.60 2.71
N ILE A 305 -28.15 9.55 2.26
CA ILE A 305 -28.31 8.19 2.80
C ILE A 305 -27.82 8.15 4.25
N LEU A 306 -26.62 8.66 4.52
CA LEU A 306 -26.04 8.69 5.87
C LEU A 306 -26.89 9.51 6.85
N LEU A 307 -27.46 10.64 6.42
CA LEU A 307 -28.38 11.42 7.24
C LEU A 307 -29.68 10.67 7.53
N LYS A 308 -30.20 9.89 6.58
CA LYS A 308 -31.37 9.03 6.82
C LYS A 308 -31.08 7.99 7.91
N ILE A 309 -29.94 7.29 7.81
CA ILE A 309 -29.51 6.33 8.85
C ILE A 309 -29.32 7.05 10.19
N LEU A 310 -28.70 8.23 10.20
CA LEU A 310 -28.50 8.99 11.44
C LEU A 310 -29.82 9.49 12.05
N ASN A 311 -30.84 9.80 11.25
CA ASN A 311 -32.15 10.19 11.78
C ASN A 311 -32.86 9.02 12.46
N GLU A 312 -32.76 7.82 11.89
CA GLU A 312 -33.29 6.57 12.48
C GLU A 312 -32.46 6.15 13.70
N GLN A 313 -31.15 6.41 13.67
CA GLN A 313 -30.19 6.06 14.72
C GLN A 313 -29.31 7.27 15.11
N PRO A 314 -29.83 8.22 15.90
CA PRO A 314 -29.14 9.48 16.23
C PRO A 314 -27.76 9.35 16.89
N TYR A 315 -27.47 8.16 17.41
CA TYR A 315 -26.28 7.85 18.19
C TYR A 315 -25.36 6.83 17.50
N ASN A 316 -25.59 6.52 16.21
CA ASN A 316 -24.71 5.62 15.46
C ASN A 316 -23.34 6.28 15.23
N LYS A 317 -22.36 5.84 16.02
CA LYS A 317 -20.99 6.39 16.06
C LYS A 317 -20.26 6.29 14.73
N GLU A 318 -20.50 5.20 14.01
CA GLU A 318 -19.85 4.98 12.72
C GLU A 318 -20.39 5.92 11.65
N ILE A 319 -21.70 6.17 11.65
CA ILE A 319 -22.33 7.13 10.74
C ILE A 319 -21.93 8.57 11.07
N LEU A 320 -21.84 8.92 12.37
CA LEU A 320 -21.28 10.22 12.80
C LEU A 320 -19.86 10.42 12.27
N TRP A 321 -19.02 9.38 12.29
CA TRP A 321 -17.68 9.41 11.70
C TRP A 321 -17.72 9.59 10.17
N SER A 322 -18.46 8.76 9.45
CA SER A 322 -18.56 8.81 7.98
C SER A 322 -19.10 10.16 7.49
N LEU A 323 -20.11 10.72 8.16
CA LEU A 323 -20.62 12.06 7.86
C LEU A 323 -19.58 13.14 8.14
N ALA A 324 -18.88 13.07 9.27
CA ALA A 324 -17.83 14.03 9.58
C ALA A 324 -16.69 14.01 8.54
N GLU A 325 -16.29 12.83 8.08
CA GLU A 325 -15.27 12.67 7.05
C GLU A 325 -15.73 13.26 5.71
N LEU A 326 -16.93 12.90 5.27
CA LEU A 326 -17.55 13.43 4.05
C LEU A 326 -17.69 14.95 4.11
N GLN A 327 -18.20 15.49 5.22
CA GLN A 327 -18.40 16.92 5.44
C GLN A 327 -17.08 17.68 5.51
N ARG A 328 -16.04 17.08 6.10
CA ARG A 328 -14.68 17.63 6.09
C ARG A 328 -14.19 17.77 4.65
N TRP A 329 -14.33 16.71 3.84
CA TRP A 329 -13.90 16.72 2.44
C TRP A 329 -14.72 17.69 1.59
N SER A 330 -16.03 17.80 1.85
CA SER A 330 -16.93 18.72 1.15
C SER A 330 -16.78 20.19 1.59
N GLY A 331 -15.95 20.48 2.59
CA GLY A 331 -15.75 21.85 3.10
C GLY A 331 -16.79 22.32 4.11
N LYS A 332 -17.71 21.45 4.55
CA LYS A 332 -18.75 21.73 5.56
C LYS A 332 -18.20 21.52 6.98
N TRP A 333 -17.13 22.24 7.32
CA TRP A 333 -16.33 21.94 8.51
C TRP A 333 -17.07 22.09 9.84
N ASP A 334 -18.03 23.01 9.94
CA ASP A 334 -18.76 23.21 11.20
C ASP A 334 -19.76 22.07 11.46
N LEU A 335 -20.34 21.50 10.40
CA LEU A 335 -21.11 20.26 10.50
C LEU A 335 -20.20 19.09 10.88
N ALA A 336 -19.02 18.99 10.25
CA ALA A 336 -18.05 17.96 10.59
C ALA A 336 -17.60 18.05 12.07
N LYS A 337 -17.29 19.26 12.56
CA LYS A 337 -16.96 19.51 13.97
C LYS A 337 -18.12 19.14 14.88
N THR A 338 -19.34 19.52 14.53
CA THR A 338 -20.55 19.18 15.28
C THR A 338 -20.70 17.66 15.43
N ASN A 339 -20.56 16.92 14.32
CA ASN A 339 -20.66 15.46 14.32
C ASN A 339 -19.50 14.79 15.07
N LEU A 340 -18.27 15.29 14.94
CA LEU A 340 -17.12 14.81 15.74
C LEU A 340 -17.28 15.10 17.23
N ASN A 341 -17.84 16.24 17.60
CA ASN A 341 -18.13 16.56 19.00
C ASN A 341 -19.23 15.65 19.56
N LYS A 342 -20.27 15.36 18.77
CA LYS A 342 -21.27 14.34 19.14
C LYS A 342 -20.60 12.98 19.35
N LEU A 343 -19.76 12.54 18.41
CA LEU A 343 -19.00 11.28 18.51
C LEU A 343 -18.13 11.25 19.79
N LEU A 344 -17.41 12.32 20.10
CA LEU A 344 -16.55 12.42 21.28
C LEU A 344 -17.32 12.49 22.61
N LYS A 345 -18.60 12.88 22.61
CA LYS A 345 -19.43 12.74 23.82
C LYS A 345 -19.62 11.26 24.19
N PHE A 346 -19.74 10.39 23.19
CA PHE A 346 -19.92 8.94 23.40
C PHE A 346 -18.60 8.17 23.49
N GLU A 347 -17.57 8.64 22.80
CA GLU A 347 -16.22 8.08 22.85
C GLU A 347 -15.21 9.17 23.19
N PRO A 348 -15.14 9.60 24.45
CA PRO A 348 -14.23 10.67 24.86
C PRO A 348 -12.81 10.39 24.41
N ASN A 349 -12.37 9.14 24.47
CA ASN A 349 -11.01 8.70 24.16
C ASN A 349 -10.76 8.34 22.68
N ASN A 350 -11.71 8.62 21.76
CA ASN A 350 -11.51 8.36 20.33
C ASN A 350 -10.43 9.29 19.75
N LYS A 351 -9.20 8.78 19.69
CA LYS A 351 -8.03 9.50 19.18
C LYS A 351 -8.24 9.98 17.74
N LYS A 352 -8.82 9.16 16.86
CA LYS A 352 -9.05 9.52 15.45
C LYS A 352 -9.96 10.75 15.34
N ALA A 353 -11.02 10.82 16.13
CA ALA A 353 -11.95 11.95 16.13
C ALA A 353 -11.30 13.23 16.70
N ARG A 354 -10.51 13.12 17.77
CA ARG A 354 -9.71 14.24 18.30
C ARG A 354 -8.69 14.74 17.28
N ASP A 355 -7.96 13.82 16.64
CA ASP A 355 -6.96 14.13 15.61
C ASP A 355 -7.62 14.79 14.39
N MET A 356 -8.80 14.33 13.97
CA MET A 356 -9.56 14.97 12.89
C MET A 356 -10.04 16.37 13.27
N LEU A 357 -10.54 16.59 14.49
CA LEU A 357 -10.90 17.94 14.98
C LEU A 357 -9.69 18.87 15.01
N ILE A 358 -8.57 18.39 15.54
CA ILE A 358 -7.31 19.13 15.56
C ILE A 358 -6.86 19.41 14.12
N GLY A 359 -6.97 18.44 13.22
CA GLY A 359 -6.68 18.59 11.79
C GLY A 359 -7.55 19.66 11.14
N ILE A 360 -8.86 19.66 11.38
CA ILE A 360 -9.78 20.68 10.86
C ILE A 360 -9.41 22.07 11.40
N ARG A 361 -9.12 22.20 12.71
CA ARG A 361 -8.65 23.48 13.29
C ARG A 361 -7.32 23.92 12.69
N ARG A 362 -6.38 22.99 12.49
CA ARG A 362 -5.05 23.22 11.91
C ARG A 362 -5.05 23.47 10.40
N GLU A 363 -6.05 23.03 9.66
CA GLU A 363 -6.10 23.25 8.21
C GLU A 363 -6.98 24.46 7.89
N TYR A 364 -8.08 24.63 8.60
CA TYR A 364 -9.16 25.56 8.23
C TYR A 364 -9.61 26.49 9.37
N GLY A 365 -8.87 26.54 10.49
CA GLY A 365 -9.16 27.47 11.59
C GLY A 365 -8.64 28.88 11.33
N THR A 366 -9.39 29.89 11.79
CA THR A 366 -8.99 31.31 11.82
C THR A 366 -7.74 31.50 12.68
N PHE A 367 -6.84 32.39 12.27
CA PHE A 367 -5.65 32.70 13.07
C PHE A 367 -5.28 34.19 13.02
N LEU A 368 -4.62 34.63 14.08
CA LEU A 368 -4.00 35.94 14.23
C LEU A 368 -2.49 35.81 14.01
N GLU A 369 -1.91 36.76 13.29
CA GLU A 369 -0.46 36.91 13.15
C GLU A 369 -0.02 38.33 13.53
N ALA A 370 1.13 38.42 14.20
CA ALA A 370 1.83 39.67 14.46
C ALA A 370 3.29 39.50 14.09
N ARG A 371 3.84 40.45 13.33
CA ARG A 371 5.21 40.41 12.84
C ARG A 371 5.90 41.75 13.03
N TYR A 372 7.20 41.68 13.32
CA TYR A 372 8.13 42.80 13.27
C TYR A 372 9.20 42.46 12.24
N ASN A 373 9.30 43.26 11.18
CA ASN A 373 10.35 43.17 10.18
C ASN A 373 11.21 44.42 10.25
N ARG A 374 12.53 44.24 10.30
CA ARG A 374 13.50 45.32 10.13
C ARG A 374 14.49 44.93 9.04
N ILE A 375 14.71 45.83 8.09
CA ILE A 375 15.71 45.72 7.05
C ILE A 375 16.59 46.96 7.12
N SER A 376 17.91 46.79 7.09
CA SER A 376 18.88 47.86 6.97
C SER A 376 19.85 47.52 5.86
N ASP A 377 20.25 48.48 5.03
CA ASP A 377 21.24 48.27 3.98
C ASP A 377 22.46 49.19 4.11
N SER A 378 23.50 48.92 3.32
CA SER A 378 24.74 49.71 3.25
C SER A 378 24.52 51.11 2.70
N ASN A 379 23.36 51.38 2.08
CA ASN A 379 22.95 52.70 1.61
C ASN A 379 22.32 53.55 2.73
N LYS A 380 22.48 53.16 4.00
CA LYS A 380 21.91 53.85 5.17
C LYS A 380 20.37 53.90 5.13
N LEU A 381 19.72 53.00 4.41
CA LEU A 381 18.26 52.90 4.41
C LEU A 381 17.83 51.86 5.44
N THR A 382 16.99 52.25 6.40
CA THR A 382 16.35 51.34 7.34
C THR A 382 14.85 51.35 7.13
N ARG A 383 14.24 50.16 7.08
CA ARG A 383 12.80 49.95 6.98
C ARG A 383 12.33 49.09 8.14
N GLU A 384 11.27 49.52 8.81
CA GLU A 384 10.59 48.77 9.86
C GLU A 384 9.12 48.59 9.48
N GLN A 385 8.60 47.38 9.63
CA GLN A 385 7.19 47.07 9.39
C GLN A 385 6.63 46.23 10.53
N ILE A 386 5.48 46.65 11.04
CA ILE A 386 4.75 45.97 12.11
C ILE A 386 3.35 45.62 11.62
N PRO A 387 3.19 44.58 10.79
CA PRO A 387 1.87 44.10 10.41
C PRO A 387 1.26 43.21 11.50
N VAL A 388 -0.02 43.45 11.76
CA VAL A 388 -0.91 42.58 12.53
C VAL A 388 -2.05 42.18 11.62
N GLY A 389 -2.38 40.89 11.54
CA GLY A 389 -3.40 40.41 10.62
C GLY A 389 -4.18 39.21 11.10
N VAL A 390 -5.40 39.08 10.58
CA VAL A 390 -6.30 37.96 10.82
C VAL A 390 -6.57 37.27 9.49
N THR A 391 -6.57 35.95 9.50
CA THR A 391 -6.93 35.12 8.35
C THR A 391 -8.16 34.30 8.67
N CYS A 392 -9.19 34.40 7.84
CA CYS A 392 -10.47 33.72 7.97
C CYS A 392 -10.71 32.78 6.78
N PHE A 393 -11.31 31.62 7.04
CA PHE A 393 -11.68 30.65 6.00
C PHE A 393 -13.21 30.60 5.89
N CYS A 394 -13.75 31.01 4.74
CA CYS A 394 -15.20 30.92 4.50
C CYS A 394 -15.61 29.55 3.94
N SER A 395 -14.70 28.89 3.23
CA SER A 395 -14.86 27.52 2.74
C SER A 395 -13.51 26.97 2.28
N ARG A 396 -13.45 25.70 1.85
CA ARG A 396 -12.22 25.12 1.27
C ARG A 396 -11.70 25.87 0.05
N PHE A 397 -12.55 26.69 -0.57
CA PHE A 397 -12.23 27.45 -1.78
C PHE A 397 -11.89 28.92 -1.50
N TRP A 398 -12.26 29.46 -0.34
CA TRP A 398 -12.16 30.90 -0.05
C TRP A 398 -11.42 31.17 1.26
N GLU A 399 -10.31 31.88 1.15
CA GLU A 399 -9.49 32.37 2.25
C GLU A 399 -9.39 33.89 2.16
N TYR A 400 -9.66 34.58 3.27
CA TYR A 400 -9.56 36.04 3.38
C TYR A 400 -8.56 36.42 4.45
N GLN A 401 -7.74 37.42 4.17
CA GLN A 401 -6.77 37.95 5.10
C GLN A 401 -6.84 39.47 5.15
N PHE A 402 -6.87 39.98 6.37
CA PHE A 402 -6.87 41.42 6.66
C PHE A 402 -5.64 41.74 7.49
N LYS A 403 -4.84 42.73 7.09
CA LYS A 403 -3.71 43.21 7.86
C LYS A 403 -3.79 44.71 8.05
N ALA A 404 -3.41 45.17 9.23
CA ALA A 404 -3.04 46.56 9.49
C ALA A 404 -1.54 46.60 9.75
N ALA A 405 -0.83 47.59 9.23
CA ALA A 405 0.61 47.70 9.37
C ALA A 405 1.04 49.12 9.68
N ARG A 406 1.97 49.25 10.63
CA ARG A 406 2.79 50.46 10.79
C ARG A 406 4.09 50.28 10.02
N ASN A 407 4.38 51.20 9.12
CA ASN A 407 5.60 51.25 8.33
C ASN A 407 6.43 52.46 8.74
N ARG A 408 7.73 52.27 8.95
CA ARG A 408 8.70 53.36 9.15
C ARG A 408 9.85 53.18 8.19
N ILE A 409 10.26 54.27 7.56
CA ILE A 409 11.40 54.31 6.65
C ILE A 409 12.30 55.44 7.14
N TRP A 410 13.58 55.15 7.30
CA TRP A 410 14.61 56.11 7.64
C TRP A 410 15.70 56.05 6.57
N ASP A 411 15.99 57.20 5.96
CA ASP A 411 16.99 57.33 4.90
C ASP A 411 18.12 58.22 5.39
N GLY A 412 19.20 57.61 5.88
CA GLY A 412 20.35 58.31 6.43
C GLY A 412 21.21 59.05 5.40
N ARG A 413 20.92 58.91 4.10
CA ARG A 413 21.54 59.74 3.04
C ARG A 413 20.93 61.14 3.01
N LEU A 414 19.67 61.24 3.39
CA LEU A 414 18.86 62.46 3.41
C LEU A 414 18.66 63.00 4.82
N ASP A 415 19.12 62.26 5.83
CA ASP A 415 18.78 62.45 7.24
C ASP A 415 17.27 62.68 7.44
N SER A 416 16.46 61.83 6.80
CA SER A 416 15.00 61.98 6.78
C SER A 416 14.29 60.70 7.16
N SER A 417 13.07 60.82 7.69
CA SER A 417 12.23 59.67 8.02
C SER A 417 10.79 59.87 7.60
N LEU A 418 10.11 58.76 7.33
CA LEU A 418 8.72 58.73 6.96
C LEU A 418 8.00 57.60 7.71
N VAL A 419 6.83 57.92 8.25
CA VAL A 419 5.97 56.95 8.93
C VAL A 419 4.68 56.83 8.14
N GLY A 420 4.19 55.61 7.99
CA GLY A 420 2.89 55.35 7.37
C GLY A 420 2.10 54.26 8.08
N TYR A 421 0.79 54.34 7.95
CA TYR A 421 -0.16 53.37 8.46
C TYR A 421 -0.99 52.84 7.31
N GLY A 422 -1.04 51.52 7.15
CA GLY A 422 -1.67 50.91 6.00
C GLY A 422 -2.48 49.68 6.33
N GLY A 423 -3.35 49.34 5.38
CA GLY A 423 -4.16 48.14 5.39
C GLY A 423 -3.87 47.28 4.17
N LEU A 424 -3.99 45.97 4.32
CA LEU A 424 -3.98 45.01 3.22
C LEU A 424 -5.19 44.07 3.37
N MET A 425 -5.95 43.93 2.30
CA MET A 425 -6.96 42.91 2.14
C MET A 425 -6.51 41.93 1.07
N SER A 426 -6.64 40.65 1.36
CA SER A 426 -6.21 39.57 0.50
C SER A 426 -7.32 38.53 0.41
N SER A 427 -7.66 38.13 -0.81
CA SER A 427 -8.65 37.10 -1.11
C SER A 427 -7.99 36.04 -1.97
N LYS A 428 -8.06 34.79 -1.51
CA LYS A 428 -7.52 33.65 -2.23
C LYS A 428 -8.65 32.69 -2.57
N PHE A 429 -8.76 32.41 -3.86
CA PHE A 429 -9.71 31.49 -4.45
C PHE A 429 -9.02 30.23 -4.94
N ASN A 430 -9.41 29.06 -4.45
CA ASN A 430 -8.93 27.78 -4.95
C ASN A 430 -9.95 27.24 -5.98
N PHE A 431 -9.65 27.34 -7.27
CA PHE A 431 -10.53 26.78 -8.33
C PHE A 431 -10.57 25.25 -8.25
N THR A 432 -9.41 24.64 -7.99
CA THR A 432 -9.24 23.20 -7.84
C THR A 432 -8.23 22.93 -6.74
N THR A 433 -7.99 21.66 -6.40
CA THR A 433 -6.87 21.28 -5.50
C THR A 433 -5.50 21.72 -6.01
N ASN A 434 -5.40 21.99 -7.32
CA ASN A 434 -4.16 22.28 -8.01
C ASN A 434 -4.06 23.72 -8.53
N THR A 435 -5.16 24.48 -8.57
CA THR A 435 -5.18 25.83 -9.15
C THR A 435 -5.79 26.81 -8.17
N SER A 436 -5.09 27.92 -7.92
CA SER A 436 -5.58 29.00 -7.06
C SER A 436 -5.22 30.36 -7.62
N MET A 437 -6.03 31.36 -7.31
CA MET A 437 -5.77 32.76 -7.53
C MET A 437 -5.76 33.49 -6.20
N LEU A 438 -4.87 34.46 -6.07
CA LEU A 438 -4.75 35.38 -4.95
C LEU A 438 -4.88 36.79 -5.51
N VAL A 439 -5.75 37.59 -4.91
CA VAL A 439 -5.92 39.01 -5.21
C VAL A 439 -5.71 39.78 -3.93
N GLU A 440 -4.82 40.78 -3.95
CA GLU A 440 -4.54 41.64 -2.81
C GLU A 440 -4.67 43.10 -3.21
N ILE A 441 -5.26 43.88 -2.31
CA ILE A 441 -5.36 45.33 -2.39
C ILE A 441 -4.80 45.89 -1.09
N ALA A 442 -3.91 46.87 -1.19
CA ALA A 442 -3.34 47.52 -0.02
C ALA A 442 -3.26 49.02 -0.21
N ALA A 443 -3.34 49.76 0.88
CA ALA A 443 -3.14 51.20 0.89
C ALA A 443 -2.37 51.59 2.14
N THR A 444 -1.41 52.51 2.02
CA THR A 444 -0.64 53.03 3.17
C THR A 444 -0.67 54.54 3.16
N HIS A 445 -1.21 55.16 4.20
CA HIS A 445 -1.15 56.61 4.33
C HIS A 445 0.14 57.02 5.04
N TYR A 446 0.96 57.85 4.40
CA TYR A 446 2.22 58.36 4.93
C TYR A 446 2.10 59.78 5.47
N SER A 447 3.00 60.16 6.40
CA SER A 447 3.09 61.52 6.95
C SER A 447 3.38 62.61 5.89
N SER A 448 3.79 62.24 4.67
CA SER A 448 3.89 63.12 3.51
C SER A 448 2.53 63.42 2.84
N SER A 449 1.41 63.00 3.46
CA SER A 449 0.06 63.04 2.89
C SER A 449 -0.13 62.23 1.60
N TRP A 450 0.75 61.27 1.34
CA TRP A 450 0.62 60.34 0.20
C TRP A 450 -0.05 59.03 0.62
N THR A 451 -0.94 58.51 -0.23
CA THR A 451 -1.64 57.23 -0.03
C THR A 451 -1.59 56.40 -1.32
N PRO A 452 -0.51 55.62 -1.57
CA PRO A 452 -0.46 54.70 -2.71
C PRO A 452 -1.49 53.59 -2.56
N LEU A 453 -2.16 53.27 -3.67
CA LEU A 453 -2.95 52.06 -3.81
C LEU A 453 -2.10 50.98 -4.49
N ALA A 454 -1.80 49.93 -3.75
CA ALA A 454 -1.09 48.75 -4.21
C ALA A 454 -2.07 47.63 -4.56
N PHE A 455 -1.71 46.84 -5.57
CA PHE A 455 -2.47 45.73 -6.09
C PHE A 455 -1.56 44.55 -6.38
N ARG A 456 -2.02 43.33 -6.08
CA ARG A 456 -1.37 42.09 -6.48
C ARG A 456 -2.39 41.12 -7.01
N MET A 457 -2.07 40.47 -8.13
CA MET A 457 -2.77 39.30 -8.60
C MET A 457 -1.76 38.17 -8.83
N GLN A 458 -2.05 36.99 -8.31
CA GLN A 458 -1.18 35.83 -8.40
C GLN A 458 -1.98 34.58 -8.74
N ILE A 459 -1.53 33.81 -9.71
CA ILE A 459 -2.10 32.51 -10.06
C ILE A 459 -1.05 31.45 -9.74
N ASN A 460 -1.45 30.45 -8.95
CA ASN A 460 -0.65 29.27 -8.68
C ASN A 460 -1.29 28.05 -9.33
N GLN A 461 -0.50 27.26 -10.04
CA GLN A 461 -0.98 26.05 -10.70
C GLN A 461 -0.04 24.88 -10.45
N LYS A 462 -0.61 23.70 -10.19
CA LYS A 462 0.11 22.44 -9.99
C LYS A 462 -0.26 21.47 -11.09
N PHE A 463 0.71 21.05 -11.87
CA PHE A 463 0.58 20.06 -12.91
C PHE A 463 1.15 18.72 -12.44
N PHE A 464 0.34 17.67 -12.55
CA PHE A 464 0.72 16.28 -12.30
C PHE A 464 1.41 16.02 -10.94
N ASN A 465 1.13 16.86 -9.92
CA ASN A 465 1.76 16.84 -8.60
C ASN A 465 3.31 16.88 -8.61
N ARG A 466 3.92 17.38 -9.69
CA ARG A 466 5.37 17.47 -9.83
C ARG A 466 5.84 18.81 -10.35
N LEU A 467 5.04 19.49 -11.17
CA LEU A 467 5.37 20.82 -11.69
C LEU A 467 4.43 21.84 -11.05
N HIS A 468 4.99 22.91 -10.51
CA HIS A 468 4.29 23.99 -9.86
C HIS A 468 4.68 25.27 -10.57
N THR A 469 3.72 26.05 -11.04
CA THR A 469 3.95 27.36 -11.63
C THR A 469 3.27 28.43 -10.81
N ASN A 470 3.87 29.62 -10.81
CA ASN A 470 3.39 30.80 -10.13
C ASN A 470 3.58 31.98 -11.06
N VAL A 471 2.50 32.68 -11.40
CA VAL A 471 2.57 33.92 -12.16
C VAL A 471 1.94 35.01 -11.32
N ARG A 472 2.67 36.10 -11.10
CA ARG A 472 2.26 37.22 -10.27
C ARG A 472 2.41 38.53 -11.03
N TYR A 473 1.36 39.34 -11.04
CA TYR A 473 1.43 40.77 -11.35
C TYR A 473 1.39 41.56 -10.04
N THR A 474 2.21 42.60 -9.93
CA THR A 474 2.22 43.50 -8.76
C THR A 474 2.29 44.95 -9.22
N ARG A 475 1.52 45.81 -8.56
CA ARG A 475 1.65 47.26 -8.57
C ARG A 475 1.77 47.74 -7.13
N SER A 476 2.82 48.46 -6.75
CA SER A 476 3.04 48.88 -5.36
C SER A 476 3.88 50.15 -5.27
N GLU A 477 3.92 50.80 -4.10
CA GLU A 477 4.85 51.90 -3.88
C GLU A 477 6.31 51.48 -4.06
N SER A 478 7.16 52.38 -4.57
CA SER A 478 8.61 52.21 -4.52
C SER A 478 9.08 52.24 -3.07
N ARG A 479 9.96 51.31 -2.71
CA ARG A 479 10.50 51.22 -1.35
C ARG A 479 11.88 51.85 -1.21
N GLU A 480 12.45 52.42 -2.28
CA GLU A 480 13.87 52.81 -2.39
C GLU A 480 14.33 53.97 -1.50
N GLY A 481 13.44 54.62 -0.76
CA GLY A 481 13.79 55.66 0.20
C GLY A 481 12.66 56.63 0.44
N VAL A 482 12.89 57.58 1.36
CA VAL A 482 11.90 58.63 1.68
C VAL A 482 11.55 59.44 0.43
N ARG A 483 12.55 59.80 -0.39
CA ARG A 483 12.35 60.64 -1.58
C ARG A 483 11.53 59.97 -2.69
N ALA A 484 11.70 58.66 -2.90
CA ALA A 484 10.91 57.93 -3.90
C ALA A 484 9.42 57.92 -3.55
N ILE A 485 9.13 57.80 -2.25
CA ILE A 485 7.78 57.82 -1.71
C ILE A 485 7.19 59.24 -1.73
N THR A 486 7.96 60.28 -1.39
CA THR A 486 7.48 61.67 -1.53
C THR A 486 7.25 62.07 -2.98
N ASN A 487 8.05 61.54 -3.91
CA ASN A 487 7.88 61.73 -5.35
C ASN A 487 6.78 60.83 -5.95
N LYS A 488 6.06 60.07 -5.12
CA LYS A 488 4.91 59.24 -5.51
C LYS A 488 5.24 58.17 -6.55
N ILE A 489 6.46 57.65 -6.52
CA ILE A 489 6.93 56.64 -7.48
C ILE A 489 6.29 55.29 -7.16
N MET A 490 5.65 54.69 -8.18
CA MET A 490 5.05 53.36 -8.13
C MET A 490 5.86 52.38 -8.98
N LEU A 491 5.88 51.12 -8.55
CA LEU A 491 6.44 49.97 -9.28
C LEU A 491 5.30 49.15 -9.87
N GLY A 492 5.48 48.64 -11.09
CA GLY A 492 4.57 47.72 -11.75
C GLY A 492 5.34 46.61 -12.46
N GLY A 493 4.94 45.36 -12.33
CA GLY A 493 5.72 44.27 -12.94
C GLY A 493 5.09 42.89 -12.86
N VAL A 494 5.64 41.97 -13.66
CA VAL A 494 5.25 40.55 -13.73
C VAL A 494 6.40 39.68 -13.22
N LYS A 495 6.06 38.63 -12.48
CA LYS A 495 6.99 37.63 -11.98
C LYS A 495 6.46 36.24 -12.30
N GLY A 496 7.30 35.40 -12.89
CA GLY A 496 7.02 34.00 -13.17
C GLY A 496 7.97 33.09 -12.38
N GLU A 497 7.45 32.06 -11.75
CA GLU A 497 8.24 31.05 -11.05
C GLU A 497 7.76 29.66 -11.49
N PHE A 498 8.69 28.72 -11.60
CA PHE A 498 8.32 27.31 -11.71
C PHE A 498 9.17 26.45 -10.78
N TYR A 499 8.60 25.34 -10.33
CA TYR A 499 9.27 24.31 -9.55
C TYR A 499 8.87 22.95 -10.11
N TRP A 500 9.85 22.11 -10.42
CA TRP A 500 9.68 20.80 -11.02
C TRP A 500 10.40 19.73 -10.20
N GLN A 501 9.62 18.83 -9.61
CA GLN A 501 10.11 17.64 -8.93
C GLN A 501 10.42 16.53 -9.95
N LEU A 502 11.70 16.37 -10.27
CA LEU A 502 12.21 15.38 -11.22
C LEU A 502 12.16 13.96 -10.62
N THR A 503 12.54 13.82 -9.34
CA THR A 503 12.50 12.55 -8.59
C THR A 503 12.04 12.78 -7.15
N LYS A 504 11.90 11.70 -6.36
CA LYS A 504 11.60 11.83 -4.92
C LYS A 504 12.65 12.66 -4.14
N ARG A 505 13.87 12.81 -4.67
CA ARG A 505 14.98 13.51 -4.01
C ARG A 505 15.53 14.71 -4.78
N LEU A 506 15.13 14.90 -6.04
CA LEU A 506 15.67 15.92 -6.94
C LEU A 506 14.58 16.84 -7.45
N SER A 507 14.86 18.14 -7.42
CA SER A 507 13.99 19.16 -8.01
C SER A 507 14.76 20.31 -8.64
N LEU A 508 14.18 20.88 -9.67
CA LEU A 508 14.61 22.07 -10.39
C LEU A 508 13.61 23.19 -10.15
N SER A 509 14.05 24.43 -9.99
CA SER A 509 13.14 25.58 -10.05
C SER A 509 13.76 26.76 -10.76
N GLY A 510 12.90 27.56 -11.40
CA GLY A 510 13.26 28.75 -12.15
C GLY A 510 12.50 29.98 -11.69
N LEU A 511 13.12 31.14 -11.88
CA LEU A 511 12.52 32.45 -11.64
C LEU A 511 12.70 33.34 -12.86
N TYR A 512 11.69 34.16 -13.16
CA TYR A 512 11.72 35.28 -14.10
C TYR A 512 10.99 36.48 -13.50
N SER A 513 11.47 37.70 -13.76
CA SER A 513 10.80 38.95 -13.37
C SER A 513 10.98 40.03 -14.44
N ASP A 514 10.06 41.00 -14.43
CA ASP A 514 10.17 42.27 -15.14
C ASP A 514 9.41 43.35 -14.36
N VAL A 515 10.02 44.51 -14.10
CA VAL A 515 9.48 45.56 -13.20
C VAL A 515 9.85 46.95 -13.68
N SER A 516 8.85 47.78 -13.98
CA SER A 516 8.97 49.18 -14.41
C SER A 516 8.55 50.19 -13.33
N TYR A 517 9.04 51.43 -13.41
CA TYR A 517 8.72 52.52 -12.49
C TYR A 517 7.75 53.50 -13.19
N SER A 518 6.94 54.21 -12.40
CA SER A 518 5.93 55.15 -12.92
C SER A 518 6.48 56.51 -13.34
N ASP A 519 7.73 56.81 -13.04
CA ASP A 519 8.40 58.09 -13.32
C ASP A 519 9.14 58.06 -14.67
N ASP A 520 8.62 57.32 -15.65
CA ASP A 520 9.22 57.04 -16.97
C ASP A 520 10.58 56.33 -16.93
N ASN A 521 11.04 55.86 -15.76
CA ASN A 521 12.19 55.00 -15.64
C ASN A 521 11.77 53.55 -15.91
N ASN A 522 11.98 53.09 -17.14
CA ASN A 522 11.81 51.69 -17.49
C ASN A 522 12.99 50.88 -16.95
N LYS A 523 13.00 50.61 -15.64
CA LYS A 523 13.81 49.53 -15.09
C LYS A 523 13.38 48.24 -15.79
N LYS A 524 14.34 47.44 -16.25
CA LYS A 524 14.10 46.06 -16.69
C LYS A 524 14.98 45.16 -15.86
N THR A 525 14.38 44.29 -15.06
CA THR A 525 15.11 43.34 -14.20
C THR A 525 14.86 41.91 -14.65
N ALA A 526 15.65 41.42 -15.59
CA ALA A 526 15.60 40.01 -15.97
C ALA A 526 16.43 39.18 -14.99
N THR A 527 15.77 38.56 -14.02
CA THR A 527 16.40 37.59 -13.12
C THR A 527 16.10 36.18 -13.59
N LEU A 528 17.12 35.39 -13.88
CA LEU A 528 17.04 33.94 -14.09
C LEU A 528 17.79 33.23 -12.96
N ALA A 529 17.06 32.54 -12.10
CA ALA A 529 17.67 31.75 -11.03
C ALA A 529 17.29 30.28 -11.21
N SER A 530 18.27 29.40 -11.30
CA SER A 530 18.09 27.95 -11.33
C SER A 530 18.53 27.35 -10.01
N TYR A 531 17.61 26.68 -9.32
CA TYR A 531 17.89 26.00 -8.06
C TYR A 531 17.85 24.50 -8.28
N PHE A 532 18.91 23.83 -7.84
CA PHE A 532 19.02 22.38 -7.80
C PHE A 532 18.98 21.92 -6.34
N SER A 533 17.89 21.27 -5.94
CA SER A 533 17.76 20.76 -4.57
C SER A 533 17.90 19.25 -4.51
N MET A 534 18.74 18.79 -3.58
CA MET A 534 18.93 17.39 -3.25
C MET A 534 18.47 17.14 -1.81
N LYS A 535 17.40 16.35 -1.66
CA LYS A 535 16.86 15.98 -0.34
C LYS A 535 17.52 14.70 0.15
N LEU A 536 18.48 14.82 1.07
CA LEU A 536 18.90 13.70 1.92
C LEU A 536 17.84 13.49 3.03
N LYS A 537 17.93 12.37 3.77
CA LYS A 537 16.97 12.09 4.86
C LYS A 537 16.91 13.24 5.87
N ASN A 538 18.06 13.87 6.14
CA ASN A 538 18.34 15.15 6.83
C ASN A 538 19.89 15.26 6.87
N PRO A 539 20.57 16.37 6.49
CA PRO A 539 20.07 17.67 6.03
C PRO A 539 19.61 17.68 4.57
N ARG A 540 18.86 18.71 4.18
CA ARG A 540 18.57 19.02 2.77
C ARG A 540 19.65 19.96 2.23
N LEU A 541 20.14 19.66 1.04
CA LEU A 541 21.12 20.47 0.34
C LEU A 541 20.43 21.19 -0.83
N VAL A 542 20.72 22.48 -0.99
CA VAL A 542 20.19 23.30 -2.08
C VAL A 542 21.36 24.01 -2.73
N PHE A 543 21.64 23.68 -3.99
CA PHE A 543 22.59 24.40 -4.83
C PHE A 543 21.82 25.39 -5.70
N PHE A 544 22.40 26.54 -5.97
CA PHE A 544 21.76 27.50 -6.86
C PHE A 544 22.76 28.21 -7.73
N VAL A 545 22.30 28.51 -8.94
CA VAL A 545 22.94 29.42 -9.89
C VAL A 545 21.95 30.53 -10.14
N TYR A 546 22.42 31.76 -10.02
CA TYR A 546 21.63 32.97 -10.13
C TYR A 546 22.28 33.88 -11.16
N TYR A 547 21.47 34.45 -12.03
CA TYR A 547 21.85 35.54 -12.91
C TYR A 547 20.76 36.61 -12.85
N SER A 548 21.15 37.88 -12.70
CA SER A 548 20.25 39.00 -12.91
C SER A 548 20.91 40.09 -13.71
N TYR A 549 20.13 40.67 -14.61
CA TYR A 549 20.51 41.83 -15.37
C TYR A 549 19.54 42.97 -15.03
N GLU A 550 20.08 44.14 -14.68
CA GLU A 550 19.33 45.36 -14.41
C GLU A 550 19.77 46.46 -15.39
N ASP A 551 18.82 46.96 -16.18
CA ASP A 551 19.03 48.05 -17.14
C ASP A 551 18.27 49.31 -16.71
N PHE A 552 18.96 50.45 -16.69
CA PHE A 552 18.43 51.76 -16.32
C PHE A 552 18.52 52.68 -17.54
N LYS A 553 17.39 53.27 -17.93
CA LYS A 553 17.37 54.19 -19.08
C LYS A 553 17.75 55.63 -18.73
N LYS A 554 17.64 56.03 -17.46
CA LYS A 554 17.91 57.41 -16.99
C LYS A 554 18.50 57.41 -15.58
N ILE A 555 19.69 57.98 -15.44
CA ILE A 555 20.28 58.37 -14.16
C ILE A 555 19.73 59.75 -13.80
N TYR A 556 18.95 59.84 -12.72
CA TYR A 556 18.42 61.11 -12.23
C TYR A 556 19.40 61.78 -11.26
N SER A 557 19.69 63.07 -11.48
CA SER A 557 20.46 63.90 -10.54
C SER A 557 19.65 64.33 -9.31
N SER A 558 18.32 64.28 -9.38
CA SER A 558 17.38 64.79 -8.36
C SER A 558 16.44 63.72 -7.78
N SER A 559 16.59 62.46 -8.13
CA SER A 559 16.36 61.41 -7.14
C SER A 559 17.75 61.06 -6.60
N LEU A 560 17.86 60.66 -5.34
CA LEU A 560 18.99 59.84 -4.93
C LEU A 560 18.51 58.39 -5.07
N PRO A 561 18.28 57.83 -6.29
CA PRO A 561 17.88 56.45 -6.36
C PRO A 561 19.13 55.61 -6.08
N TYR A 562 18.89 54.35 -5.74
CA TYR A 562 19.89 53.32 -5.62
C TYR A 562 21.02 53.49 -6.66
N TRP A 563 22.28 53.47 -6.21
CA TRP A 563 23.38 53.19 -7.11
C TRP A 563 23.18 51.76 -7.60
N THR A 564 22.81 51.65 -8.86
CA THR A 564 22.93 50.44 -9.65
C THR A 564 23.47 50.93 -10.98
N PRO A 565 24.68 50.54 -11.37
CA PRO A 565 25.25 50.92 -12.66
C PRO A 565 24.27 50.65 -13.79
N ASP A 566 24.35 51.47 -14.84
CA ASP A 566 23.74 51.08 -16.12
C ASP A 566 24.28 49.70 -16.50
N GLU A 567 23.39 48.83 -17.00
CA GLU A 567 23.72 47.46 -17.42
C GLU A 567 24.34 46.58 -16.31
N LEU A 568 23.85 46.67 -15.06
CA LEU A 568 24.34 45.86 -13.94
C LEU A 568 24.01 44.38 -14.15
N ALA A 569 25.03 43.59 -14.50
CA ALA A 569 24.97 42.14 -14.50
C ALA A 569 25.49 41.56 -13.17
N THR A 570 24.65 40.79 -12.49
CA THR A 570 25.00 40.01 -11.30
C THR A 570 24.88 38.53 -11.61
N SER A 571 25.91 37.74 -11.29
CA SER A 571 25.85 36.29 -11.26
C SER A 571 26.22 35.78 -9.88
N ALA A 572 25.63 34.67 -9.44
CA ALA A 572 25.99 34.05 -8.18
C ALA A 572 25.88 32.54 -8.25
N VAL A 573 26.78 31.87 -7.55
CA VAL A 573 26.72 30.41 -7.31
C VAL A 573 26.83 30.18 -5.82
N GLY A 574 25.93 29.36 -5.28
CA GLY A 574 25.91 29.10 -3.85
C GLY A 574 25.28 27.78 -3.48
N PHE A 575 25.39 27.47 -2.19
CA PHE A 575 24.74 26.34 -1.57
C PHE A 575 24.13 26.73 -0.22
N ASN A 576 23.01 26.08 0.12
CA ASN A 576 22.37 26.15 1.41
C ASN A 576 22.27 24.74 2.00
N VAL A 577 22.51 24.64 3.30
CA VAL A 577 22.27 23.46 4.11
C VAL A 577 21.10 23.76 5.03
N GLU A 578 20.02 23.00 4.89
CA GLU A 578 18.85 23.07 5.78
C GLU A 578 18.85 21.83 6.67
N HIS A 579 18.92 22.02 7.99
CA HIS A 579 18.94 20.93 8.96
C HIS A 579 17.77 21.04 9.92
N GLU A 580 17.02 19.95 10.06
CA GLU A 580 15.92 19.83 11.03
C GLU A 580 16.46 19.11 12.28
N PHE A 581 16.67 19.84 13.38
CA PHE A 581 17.17 19.23 14.63
C PHE A 581 16.08 18.46 15.36
N SER A 582 14.84 18.93 15.26
CA SER A 582 13.64 18.27 15.75
C SER A 582 12.42 18.81 14.99
N ASN A 583 11.24 18.25 15.24
CA ASN A 583 9.96 18.80 14.76
C ASN A 583 9.71 20.27 15.18
N PHE A 584 10.55 20.79 16.08
CA PHE A 584 10.43 22.09 16.73
C PHE A 584 11.60 23.02 16.47
N ILE A 585 12.70 22.56 15.87
CA ILE A 585 13.87 23.43 15.62
C ILE A 585 14.43 23.11 14.26
N ASN A 586 14.51 24.11 13.40
CA ASN A 586 15.26 24.04 12.15
C ASN A 586 16.24 25.20 12.03
N ALA A 587 17.37 24.91 11.39
CA ALA A 587 18.29 25.96 10.99
C ALA A 587 18.69 25.77 9.53
N SER A 588 19.03 26.87 8.89
CA SER A 588 19.71 26.84 7.61
C SER A 588 20.88 27.78 7.61
N ALA A 589 21.95 27.36 6.96
CA ALA A 589 23.11 28.20 6.66
C ALA A 589 23.39 28.13 5.17
N GLY A 590 23.82 29.24 4.60
CA GLY A 590 24.03 29.39 3.18
C GLY A 590 25.28 30.20 2.88
N TYR A 591 25.94 29.84 1.80
CA TYR A 591 27.09 30.55 1.28
C TYR A 591 26.96 30.72 -0.23
N SER A 592 27.36 31.88 -0.75
CA SER A 592 27.44 32.11 -2.19
C SER A 592 28.60 33.01 -2.57
N LEU A 593 29.18 32.75 -3.74
CA LEU A 593 30.07 33.65 -4.43
C LEU A 593 29.24 34.48 -5.40
N VAL A 594 29.34 35.80 -5.32
CA VAL A 594 28.60 36.74 -6.17
C VAL A 594 29.61 37.52 -7.02
N ASN A 595 29.31 37.69 -8.30
CA ASN A 595 30.05 38.50 -9.25
C ASN A 595 29.11 39.58 -9.80
N GLN A 596 29.41 40.84 -9.51
CA GLN A 596 28.70 42.01 -10.04
C GLN A 596 29.65 42.79 -10.95
N GLN A 597 29.43 42.74 -12.27
CA GLN A 597 30.29 43.44 -13.24
C GLN A 597 31.81 43.24 -13.00
N SER A 598 32.23 42.01 -12.71
CA SER A 598 33.63 41.63 -12.41
C SER A 598 34.13 41.96 -10.98
N ILE A 599 33.25 42.41 -10.09
CA ILE A 599 33.52 42.56 -8.65
C ILE A 599 33.01 41.31 -7.93
N TYR A 600 33.91 40.57 -7.28
CA TYR A 600 33.60 39.34 -6.57
C TYR A 600 33.38 39.57 -5.07
N SER A 601 32.38 38.90 -4.49
CA SER A 601 32.10 38.95 -3.04
C SER A 601 31.65 37.61 -2.47
N HIS A 602 31.83 37.46 -1.17
CA HIS A 602 31.45 36.27 -0.39
C HIS A 602 30.23 36.57 0.50
N ASN A 603 29.11 35.88 0.25
CA ASN A 603 27.84 36.17 0.93
C ASN A 603 27.43 35.01 1.84
N PHE A 604 26.96 35.34 3.06
CA PHE A 604 26.57 34.36 4.08
C PHE A 604 25.14 34.60 4.58
N SER A 605 24.27 33.60 4.47
CA SER A 605 22.90 33.68 4.97
C SER A 605 22.65 32.68 6.10
N GLY A 606 21.80 33.04 7.07
CA GLY A 606 21.40 32.17 8.18
C GLY A 606 19.89 32.21 8.42
N LYS A 607 19.33 31.17 9.04
CA LYS A 607 17.95 31.16 9.54
C LYS A 607 17.84 30.21 10.72
N LEU A 608 17.07 30.60 11.74
CA LEU A 608 16.79 29.76 12.91
C LEU A 608 15.30 29.79 13.25
N GLY A 609 14.57 28.71 12.96
CA GLY A 609 13.16 28.58 13.33
C GLY A 609 12.98 27.76 14.60
N ILE A 610 12.18 28.27 15.54
CA ILE A 610 11.73 27.55 16.75
C ILE A 610 10.20 27.43 16.72
N TYR A 611 9.68 26.22 16.67
CA TYR A 611 8.27 25.89 16.58
C TYR A 611 7.84 25.26 17.90
N PHE A 612 6.71 25.68 18.47
CA PHE A 612 6.10 24.97 19.60
C PHE A 612 4.99 24.02 19.09
N MET A 613 4.38 24.36 17.94
CA MET A 613 3.57 23.50 17.06
C MET A 613 3.71 24.00 15.61
N LYS A 614 3.38 23.18 14.60
CA LYS A 614 3.53 23.53 13.16
C LYS A 614 2.93 24.89 12.74
N TYR A 615 1.97 25.43 13.48
CA TYR A 615 1.26 26.68 13.17
C TYR A 615 1.13 27.64 14.38
N ASN A 616 1.79 27.34 15.51
CA ASN A 616 1.86 28.21 16.69
C ASN A 616 3.33 28.32 17.10
N GLY A 617 3.89 29.51 17.09
CA GLY A 617 5.28 29.69 17.47
C GLY A 617 5.84 31.07 17.20
N VAL A 618 7.08 31.25 17.66
CA VAL A 618 7.88 32.46 17.48
C VAL A 618 9.00 32.14 16.50
N PHE A 619 9.09 32.92 15.45
CA PHE A 619 10.03 32.70 14.37
C PHE A 619 11.01 33.86 14.32
N ILE A 620 12.30 33.56 14.20
CA ILE A 620 13.34 34.58 14.08
C ILE A 620 14.17 34.29 12.83
N GLU A 621 14.20 35.23 11.89
CA GLU A 621 14.95 35.10 10.66
C GLU A 621 15.99 36.21 10.57
N PHE A 622 17.25 35.84 10.34
CA PHE A 622 18.40 36.73 10.24
C PHE A 622 19.06 36.56 8.87
N LEU A 623 18.76 37.43 7.92
CA LEU A 623 19.38 37.35 6.60
C LEU A 623 20.41 38.46 6.47
N LYS A 624 21.63 38.10 6.06
CA LYS A 624 22.66 39.02 5.60
C LYS A 624 22.99 38.68 4.16
N ASN A 625 22.59 39.54 3.23
CA ASN A 625 22.74 39.27 1.80
C ASN A 625 23.36 40.49 1.13
N GLY A 626 24.31 40.29 0.22
CA GLY A 626 24.86 41.37 -0.60
C GLY A 626 26.36 41.27 -0.84
N SER A 627 26.89 42.14 -1.69
CA SER A 627 28.28 42.19 -2.14
C SER A 627 29.13 43.22 -1.40
N ASP A 628 30.41 43.32 -1.75
CA ASP A 628 31.29 44.40 -1.28
C ASP A 628 30.73 45.80 -1.59
N VAL A 629 29.83 45.91 -2.56
CA VAL A 629 29.23 47.18 -2.97
C VAL A 629 27.87 47.43 -2.32
N TYR A 630 27.03 46.40 -2.20
CA TYR A 630 25.69 46.53 -1.63
C TYR A 630 25.38 45.40 -0.66
N ASN A 631 25.16 45.72 0.61
CA ASN A 631 24.81 44.76 1.65
C ASN A 631 23.49 45.11 2.31
N ALA A 632 22.68 44.10 2.62
CA ALA A 632 21.46 44.24 3.39
C ALA A 632 21.41 43.22 4.53
N GLU A 633 21.02 43.69 5.70
CA GLU A 633 20.73 42.90 6.87
C GLU A 633 19.25 42.99 7.18
N SER A 634 18.61 41.86 7.47
CA SER A 634 17.22 41.83 7.88
C SER A 634 17.01 40.92 9.07
N VAL A 635 16.15 41.39 9.97
CA VAL A 635 15.66 40.65 11.12
C VAL A 635 14.15 40.63 11.03
N SER A 636 13.57 39.44 11.03
CA SER A 636 12.12 39.26 11.09
C SER A 636 11.76 38.41 12.30
N VAL A 637 10.89 38.95 13.15
CA VAL A 637 10.29 38.23 14.29
C VAL A 637 8.79 38.14 14.05
N TYR A 638 8.20 36.95 14.08
CA TYR A 638 6.75 36.86 14.04
C TYR A 638 6.19 35.80 14.98
N TYR A 639 4.97 36.08 15.44
CA TYR A 639 4.15 35.21 16.27
C TYR A 639 2.84 34.92 15.54
N GLN A 640 2.44 33.66 15.54
CA GLN A 640 1.17 33.21 14.98
C GLN A 640 0.39 32.44 16.05
N HIS A 641 -0.90 32.77 16.20
CA HIS A 641 -1.81 32.13 17.13
C HIS A 641 -3.09 31.70 16.41
N ARG A 642 -3.46 30.43 16.54
CA ARG A 642 -4.67 29.88 15.95
C ARG A 642 -5.76 29.66 16.99
N PHE A 643 -6.96 30.15 16.70
CA PHE A 643 -8.13 30.10 17.58
C PHE A 643 -8.86 28.75 17.55
#